data_AF-A0A428QDV5-F1
#
_entry.id   AF-A0A428QDV5-F1
#
_cell.length_a   1.000
_cell.length_b   1.000
_cell.length_c   1.000
_cell.angle_alpha   90.00
_cell.angle_beta   90.00
_cell.angle_gamma   90.00
#
_symmetry.space_group_name_H-M   'P 1'
#
loop_
_entity.id
_entity.type
_entity.pdbx_description
1 polymer ?
#
loop_
_entity_poly.entity_id
_entity_poly.type
_entity_poly.pdbx_seq_one_letter_code
_entity_poly.pdbx_strand_id
1 'polypeptide(L)'
;MNNFGVIELASAKTTSAPGWAYVPDNTIASRSTAPTNRKRARNAPGLTLSDLTARQDSKIRKEVEALDKDGGRDNTIPLPVKSGRAQGKHTPNVRKILQSQKTFGNHLDDFLAMQALAESNPALSRSNTAGANNKRSSGSRRDTPASSRQPVQDEDITMTDVNLPPVLSESSRPPPTSHPGDDDPLLMSCVPEMPTDEELRKLLAHPPLNYGEATGNWDPKYPTRVFCSDPCQTRSVTQPHLAFNAPCAPPSIKRQDRNFSHHNCNILQVLIMSSEQVDAVKAAEGAPEQSLPSRPAKQPKEKKPAKGGKSSGLELPELPEFIQHRLDLFDQIKARQEAEIAEKPREEIIISLPNGKEHTGTSWETTPFSIAKGISKSLLERTVISLVDGELWDLTRPLEKSCKLELLDFEHPEGKKVFWHSSAHILGEAAERRFGCYLCNGPPTEDPPGFYYDMANMGEQVIADEDKKALEQLSNSIIKQKQPFERLEMTKDELLEMFKYSKYKEYFINQRVPDGTKSTVYRCGPLIDLCRGPHVPTTGNIKAFSVLRNSAAYWLGDSNNESVQRIAGISFPDKKQLEEYKHFLAEAAKRNHRKIGQDQKLFFFDEVSPGSTFFLPHGVRIYNALMDLLKSEYRKRGFTEVMSPNVYKSDLWKISGHWGHYEENMFTFDVEKERYGLKPMNCPGHCKIFAHSDVTYKDLPWRMADFGVLHRNEFSGALSGLTRVRRFQQDDAHIFCTVDQIRDEIESAFDFLSSVYGLFGFSFKLKLSTRPEKYVGDIATWDIAEQKLQEALESFAQKTNAKWEFNPGDGAFYGPKIDITLYDALRRDHQCGTIQLDFNLPRRFKLRYVAGKDESGVSDGSDPSEDLPAGYSRPVMIHRAVLGSFERMFGVLAEHFAGKWPFWLSPRQILVVPVMPAVNDYAKEVQQIFQEKELYIDVDLSGNTFQKKIRTGQLEQYNFIFVVGAEEAKSRTLNIRNRDDQATQTKGELVPIDEALESLVKLKVERRLENKM
;
A
#
# COMPACT_ATOMS: atom_id res chain seq x y z
N MET A 1 -20.63 -35.30 -11.65
CA MET A 1 -19.94 -35.42 -12.96
C MET A 1 -19.69 -34.00 -13.44
N ASN A 2 -18.66 -33.27 -12.99
CA ASN A 2 -17.21 -33.56 -12.89
C ASN A 2 -16.53 -33.52 -14.27
N ASN A 3 -16.13 -32.32 -14.70
CA ASN A 3 -15.03 -32.12 -15.65
C ASN A 3 -14.41 -30.72 -15.46
N PHE A 4 -13.61 -30.56 -14.40
CA PHE A 4 -12.67 -29.44 -14.23
C PHE A 4 -11.42 -29.98 -13.51
N GLY A 5 -10.32 -30.12 -14.24
CA GLY A 5 -9.16 -30.91 -13.85
C GLY A 5 -7.93 -30.10 -13.42
N VAL A 6 -8.07 -29.23 -12.41
CA VAL A 6 -6.92 -28.69 -11.65
C VAL A 6 -7.02 -29.23 -10.24
N ILE A 7 -6.29 -30.30 -9.94
CA ILE A 7 -6.14 -30.81 -8.58
C ILE A 7 -4.88 -30.16 -8.00
N GLU A 8 -5.03 -29.50 -6.86
CA GLU A 8 -3.91 -29.00 -6.07
C GLU A 8 -3.29 -30.15 -5.26
N LEU A 9 -1.96 -30.15 -5.14
CA LEU A 9 -1.26 -30.89 -4.09
C LEU A 9 -0.77 -29.89 -3.03
N ALA A 10 -1.03 -30.22 -1.77
CA ALA A 10 -1.03 -29.25 -0.67
C ALA A 10 0.37 -28.86 -0.17
N SER A 11 0.39 -27.79 0.64
CA SER A 11 1.55 -27.08 1.24
C SER A 11 2.12 -25.97 0.34
N ALA A 12 2.14 -24.68 0.73
CA ALA A 12 1.71 -24.03 1.98
C ALA A 12 0.48 -23.11 1.77
N LYS A 13 -0.17 -22.67 2.86
CA LYS A 13 -1.52 -22.05 2.80
C LYS A 13 -1.50 -20.53 2.68
N THR A 14 -1.83 -20.02 1.49
CA THR A 14 -2.42 -18.68 1.28
C THR A 14 -3.82 -18.86 0.69
N THR A 15 -4.86 -18.56 1.46
CA THR A 15 -6.25 -18.87 1.09
C THR A 15 -6.94 -17.72 0.38
N SER A 16 -7.39 -17.97 -0.86
CA SER A 16 -8.41 -17.21 -1.59
C SER A 16 -9.46 -18.19 -2.14
N ALA A 17 -10.74 -17.84 -2.07
CA ALA A 17 -11.87 -18.76 -2.28
C ALA A 17 -12.06 -19.29 -3.73
N PRO A 18 -12.78 -20.41 -3.87
CA PRO A 18 -13.99 -20.46 -4.73
C PRO A 18 -15.13 -21.30 -4.08
N GLY A 19 -16.34 -21.45 -4.63
CA GLY A 19 -16.95 -20.96 -5.89
C GLY A 19 -18.41 -21.42 -6.01
N TRP A 20 -19.12 -20.95 -7.05
CA TRP A 20 -20.59 -21.13 -7.22
C TRP A 20 -20.99 -22.24 -8.20
N ALA A 21 -22.24 -22.70 -8.12
CA ALA A 21 -22.92 -23.47 -9.16
C ALA A 21 -24.44 -23.18 -9.18
N TYR A 22 -25.02 -22.92 -10.37
CA TYR A 22 -26.45 -23.08 -10.61
C TYR A 22 -26.75 -23.38 -12.09
N VAL A 23 -27.97 -23.86 -12.38
CA VAL A 23 -28.44 -24.40 -13.66
C VAL A 23 -29.43 -23.42 -14.32
N PRO A 24 -29.38 -23.19 -15.64
CA PRO A 24 -30.38 -22.37 -16.32
C PRO A 24 -31.67 -23.18 -16.57
N ASP A 25 -32.83 -22.59 -16.26
CA ASP A 25 -34.14 -23.04 -16.75
C ASP A 25 -34.86 -21.89 -17.47
N ASN A 26 -35.81 -22.22 -18.34
CA ASN A 26 -36.33 -21.31 -19.36
C ASN A 26 -37.61 -20.57 -18.96
N THR A 27 -37.81 -19.38 -19.56
CA THR A 27 -39.00 -18.95 -20.36
C THR A 27 -39.45 -17.50 -20.12
N ILE A 28 -40.31 -17.04 -21.05
CA ILE A 28 -41.10 -15.80 -21.08
C ILE A 28 -40.34 -14.55 -21.57
N ALA A 29 -41.03 -13.73 -22.37
CA ALA A 29 -40.44 -12.76 -23.29
C ALA A 29 -41.20 -11.42 -23.32
N SER A 30 -40.58 -10.35 -23.85
CA SER A 30 -41.36 -9.22 -24.38
C SER A 30 -40.71 -8.46 -25.56
N ARG A 31 -41.45 -8.48 -26.68
CA ARG A 31 -41.75 -7.41 -27.65
C ARG A 31 -40.67 -6.42 -28.13
N SER A 32 -40.62 -6.31 -29.46
CA SER A 32 -39.89 -5.32 -30.26
C SER A 32 -40.56 -3.93 -30.35
N THR A 33 -39.76 -2.87 -30.45
CA THR A 33 -40.11 -1.63 -31.16
C THR A 33 -38.88 -1.04 -31.87
N ALA A 34 -39.03 -0.65 -33.15
CA ALA A 34 -37.97 -0.02 -33.94
C ALA A 34 -38.14 1.51 -34.02
N PRO A 35 -37.05 2.32 -34.09
CA PRO A 35 -37.13 3.78 -34.14
C PRO A 35 -37.35 4.32 -35.56
N THR A 36 -38.26 5.27 -35.73
CA THR A 36 -38.51 5.97 -37.01
C THR A 36 -37.87 7.37 -37.04
N ASN A 37 -37.28 7.73 -38.19
CA ASN A 37 -36.67 9.04 -38.44
C ASN A 37 -37.68 10.21 -38.47
N ARG A 38 -37.32 11.36 -37.88
CA ARG A 38 -37.82 12.70 -38.26
C ARG A 38 -36.76 13.79 -38.04
N LYS A 39 -36.87 14.91 -38.77
CA LYS A 39 -35.91 16.04 -38.81
C LYS A 39 -36.61 17.39 -38.61
N ARG A 40 -35.83 18.40 -38.18
CA ARG A 40 -36.17 19.83 -37.99
C ARG A 40 -37.10 20.10 -36.77
N ALA A 41 -37.08 21.27 -36.12
CA ALA A 41 -36.38 22.55 -36.44
C ALA A 41 -35.70 23.18 -35.20
N ARG A 42 -35.16 24.40 -35.37
CA ARG A 42 -34.41 25.19 -34.37
C ARG A 42 -35.31 25.75 -33.25
N ASN A 43 -34.76 25.91 -32.05
CA ASN A 43 -34.69 27.19 -31.33
C ASN A 43 -33.66 27.11 -30.18
N ALA A 44 -33.13 28.25 -29.76
CA ALA A 44 -32.23 28.44 -28.61
C ALA A 44 -32.59 29.78 -27.95
N PRO A 45 -32.42 29.95 -26.62
CA PRO A 45 -31.10 30.33 -26.10
C PRO A 45 -30.70 29.61 -24.79
N GLY A 46 -29.42 29.70 -24.42
CA GLY A 46 -28.88 29.20 -23.14
C GLY A 46 -27.55 28.47 -23.34
N LEU A 47 -26.42 29.15 -23.13
CA LEU A 47 -25.08 28.58 -23.21
C LEU A 47 -24.58 28.23 -21.80
N THR A 48 -24.43 26.95 -21.51
CA THR A 48 -23.71 26.46 -20.32
C THR A 48 -22.22 26.29 -20.62
N LEU A 49 -21.38 26.50 -19.61
CA LEU A 49 -19.93 26.65 -19.77
C LEU A 49 -19.20 25.29 -19.77
N SER A 50 -19.54 24.41 -20.73
CA SER A 50 -19.10 23.00 -20.75
C SER A 50 -18.66 22.46 -22.12
N ASP A 51 -18.63 23.28 -23.19
CA ASP A 51 -18.21 22.87 -24.54
C ASP A 51 -16.94 23.60 -25.01
N LEU A 52 -15.77 23.09 -24.60
CA LEU A 52 -14.50 23.38 -25.28
C LEU A 52 -14.08 22.17 -26.11
N THR A 53 -14.02 22.34 -27.42
CA THR A 53 -13.70 21.22 -28.34
C THR A 53 -12.20 20.90 -28.30
N ALA A 54 -11.85 19.63 -28.50
CA ALA A 54 -10.45 19.16 -28.46
C ALA A 54 -9.49 19.88 -29.44
N ARG A 55 -10.02 20.60 -30.45
CA ARG A 55 -9.23 21.48 -31.34
C ARG A 55 -8.80 22.79 -30.68
N GLN A 56 -9.60 23.34 -29.75
CA GLN A 56 -9.24 24.53 -28.97
C GLN A 56 -8.15 24.17 -27.96
N ASP A 57 -8.31 23.05 -27.24
CA ASP A 57 -7.28 22.47 -26.36
C ASP A 57 -5.94 22.26 -27.10
N SER A 58 -5.98 21.64 -28.28
CA SER A 58 -4.79 21.44 -29.11
C SER A 58 -4.18 22.74 -29.66
N LYS A 59 -4.91 23.85 -29.69
CA LYS A 59 -4.40 25.15 -30.09
C LYS A 59 -3.76 25.86 -28.89
N ILE A 60 -4.44 25.89 -27.74
CA ILE A 60 -3.93 26.45 -26.49
C ILE A 60 -2.61 25.78 -26.09
N ARG A 61 -2.53 24.44 -26.16
CA ARG A 61 -1.27 23.71 -25.86
C ARG A 61 -0.12 24.11 -26.79
N LYS A 62 -0.38 24.35 -28.07
CA LYS A 62 0.64 24.81 -29.04
C LYS A 62 1.04 26.27 -28.85
N GLU A 63 0.14 27.10 -28.35
CA GLU A 63 0.43 28.50 -28.02
C GLU A 63 1.26 28.58 -26.72
N VAL A 64 1.02 27.69 -25.75
CA VAL A 64 1.89 27.51 -24.57
C VAL A 64 3.27 26.94 -24.95
N GLU A 65 3.34 25.89 -25.79
CA GLU A 65 4.62 25.35 -26.31
C GLU A 65 5.44 26.33 -27.18
N ALA A 66 4.82 27.42 -27.65
CA ALA A 66 5.50 28.52 -28.33
C ALA A 66 6.03 29.55 -27.32
N LEU A 67 5.22 29.93 -26.32
CA LEU A 67 5.61 30.86 -25.26
C LEU A 67 6.79 30.33 -24.42
N ASP A 68 6.83 29.03 -24.11
CA ASP A 68 7.96 28.39 -23.41
C ASP A 68 9.27 28.36 -24.24
N LYS A 69 9.22 28.61 -25.57
CA LYS A 69 10.40 28.64 -26.44
C LYS A 69 11.01 30.03 -26.62
N ASP A 70 10.22 31.09 -26.47
CA ASP A 70 10.68 32.48 -26.63
C ASP A 70 11.10 33.16 -25.32
N GLY A 71 11.36 32.37 -24.26
CA GLY A 71 11.86 32.83 -22.96
C GLY A 71 13.28 33.41 -22.99
N GLY A 72 13.46 34.59 -23.60
CA GLY A 72 14.80 35.16 -23.77
C GLY A 72 14.95 36.58 -24.34
N ARG A 73 13.87 37.40 -24.45
CA ARG A 73 14.01 38.84 -24.80
C ARG A 73 13.09 39.74 -23.97
N ASP A 74 13.73 40.61 -23.19
CA ASP A 74 13.10 41.69 -22.44
C ASP A 74 12.57 42.79 -23.40
N ASN A 75 11.45 43.40 -23.04
CA ASN A 75 10.76 44.45 -23.79
C ASN A 75 9.99 45.36 -22.81
N THR A 76 10.69 46.27 -22.15
CA THR A 76 10.09 47.38 -21.40
C THR A 76 10.48 48.75 -21.98
N ILE A 77 9.64 49.76 -21.68
CA ILE A 77 9.49 51.02 -22.45
C ILE A 77 10.54 52.09 -22.01
N PRO A 78 10.98 53.03 -22.89
CA PRO A 78 12.32 53.59 -22.81
C PRO A 78 12.47 54.90 -22.02
N LEU A 79 13.72 55.25 -21.69
CA LEU A 79 14.16 56.52 -21.10
C LEU A 79 15.35 57.12 -21.90
N PRO A 80 15.67 58.44 -21.74
CA PRO A 80 16.20 59.25 -22.85
C PRO A 80 17.73 59.25 -23.07
N VAL A 81 18.14 59.98 -24.10
CA VAL A 81 19.43 59.86 -24.82
C VAL A 81 20.50 60.86 -24.34
N LYS A 82 21.78 60.52 -24.59
CA LYS A 82 23.05 61.30 -24.44
C LYS A 82 23.73 61.13 -23.07
N SER A 83 25.07 61.07 -22.94
CA SER A 83 26.17 61.17 -23.93
C SER A 83 27.47 60.53 -23.43
N GLY A 84 28.36 60.10 -24.32
CA GLY A 84 29.80 59.92 -24.01
C GLY A 84 30.50 58.77 -24.75
N ARG A 85 31.64 59.05 -25.39
CA ARG A 85 32.62 58.05 -25.85
C ARG A 85 33.72 57.89 -24.80
N ALA A 86 34.12 56.66 -24.46
CA ALA A 86 35.53 56.31 -24.20
C ALA A 86 35.75 54.80 -24.02
N GLN A 87 36.62 54.21 -24.84
CA GLN A 87 37.50 53.05 -24.54
C GLN A 87 36.81 51.70 -24.15
N GLY A 88 37.47 50.53 -24.23
CA GLY A 88 38.74 50.20 -24.86
C GLY A 88 39.06 48.69 -24.78
N LYS A 89 39.67 48.14 -25.86
CA LYS A 89 40.40 46.86 -25.98
C LYS A 89 40.02 45.69 -25.04
N HIS A 90 39.33 44.68 -25.58
CA HIS A 90 39.36 43.31 -25.03
C HIS A 90 40.71 42.63 -25.29
N THR A 91 41.16 41.80 -24.35
CA THR A 91 42.05 40.65 -24.57
C THR A 91 41.40 39.38 -23.98
N PRO A 92 41.66 38.17 -24.53
CA PRO A 92 40.81 37.01 -24.27
C PRO A 92 41.37 36.10 -23.16
N ASN A 93 40.69 36.01 -22.00
CA ASN A 93 41.05 34.98 -21.01
C ASN A 93 39.88 34.48 -20.12
N VAL A 94 38.65 34.45 -20.64
CA VAL A 94 37.45 33.96 -19.93
C VAL A 94 36.76 32.82 -20.69
N ARG A 95 37.54 31.93 -21.32
CA ARG A 95 36.99 30.77 -22.06
C ARG A 95 37.68 29.42 -21.78
N LYS A 96 38.47 29.33 -20.70
CA LYS A 96 39.01 28.07 -20.15
C LYS A 96 38.60 27.77 -18.69
N ILE A 97 37.76 28.62 -18.08
CA ILE A 97 37.23 28.42 -16.72
C ILE A 97 35.69 28.29 -16.76
N LEU A 98 35.19 27.48 -17.71
CA LEU A 98 33.77 27.14 -17.88
C LEU A 98 33.56 25.67 -18.30
N GLN A 99 34.57 24.82 -18.10
CA GLN A 99 34.54 23.38 -18.42
C GLN A 99 35.20 22.50 -17.34
N SER A 100 34.99 22.83 -16.06
CA SER A 100 35.10 21.87 -14.95
C SER A 100 34.60 22.43 -13.62
N GLN A 101 33.51 21.87 -13.09
CA GLN A 101 33.31 21.58 -11.67
C GLN A 101 32.12 20.62 -11.50
N LYS A 102 32.15 19.82 -10.44
CA LYS A 102 31.35 18.59 -10.32
C LYS A 102 30.01 18.82 -9.60
N THR A 103 29.04 17.96 -9.88
CA THR A 103 27.74 17.89 -9.19
C THR A 103 27.74 16.86 -8.07
N PHE A 104 26.66 16.85 -7.27
CA PHE A 104 26.52 16.16 -5.98
C PHE A 104 26.66 14.62 -5.95
N GLY A 105 26.87 13.94 -7.09
CA GLY A 105 26.90 12.46 -7.12
C GLY A 105 28.07 11.83 -6.38
N ASN A 106 29.25 12.45 -6.45
CA ASN A 106 30.51 11.85 -5.98
C ASN A 106 30.60 11.57 -4.47
N HIS A 107 29.71 12.12 -3.63
CA HIS A 107 29.73 11.85 -2.19
C HIS A 107 29.12 10.49 -1.79
N LEU A 108 28.41 9.81 -2.69
CA LEU A 108 27.90 8.46 -2.42
C LEU A 108 28.95 7.38 -2.76
N ASP A 109 29.71 7.59 -3.84
CA ASP A 109 30.78 6.70 -4.28
C ASP A 109 31.89 6.57 -3.22
N ASP A 110 32.33 7.69 -2.62
CA ASP A 110 33.35 7.72 -1.57
C ASP A 110 32.89 6.98 -0.28
N PHE A 111 31.59 6.98 0.02
CA PHE A 111 31.03 6.26 1.17
C PHE A 111 31.00 4.74 0.92
N LEU A 112 30.55 4.31 -0.26
CA LEU A 112 30.54 2.90 -0.65
C LEU A 112 31.98 2.33 -0.76
N ALA A 113 32.94 3.14 -1.22
CA ALA A 113 34.35 2.76 -1.24
C ALA A 113 34.94 2.56 0.17
N MET A 114 34.55 3.39 1.15
CA MET A 114 34.93 3.17 2.56
C MET A 114 34.31 1.90 3.15
N GLN A 115 33.07 1.56 2.78
CA GLN A 115 32.39 0.37 3.27
C GLN A 115 33.03 -0.92 2.71
N ALA A 116 33.35 -0.95 1.41
CA ALA A 116 34.05 -2.08 0.78
C ALA A 116 35.47 -2.32 1.36
N LEU A 117 36.14 -1.26 1.84
CA LEU A 117 37.44 -1.36 2.51
C LEU A 117 37.36 -1.91 3.95
N ALA A 118 36.19 -1.94 4.57
CA ALA A 118 36.01 -2.51 5.91
C ALA A 118 35.87 -4.05 5.90
N GLU A 119 35.40 -4.62 4.79
CA GLU A 119 35.08 -6.05 4.67
C GLU A 119 36.26 -6.90 4.15
N SER A 120 37.34 -6.28 3.67
CA SER A 120 38.41 -6.95 2.92
C SER A 120 39.69 -7.26 3.71
N ASN A 121 39.67 -7.37 5.05
CA ASN A 121 40.88 -7.52 5.87
C ASN A 121 40.84 -8.69 6.89
N PRO A 122 41.29 -9.91 6.50
CA PRO A 122 41.16 -11.13 7.30
C PRO A 122 42.28 -11.31 8.34
N ALA A 123 42.41 -10.37 9.30
CA ALA A 123 43.56 -10.33 10.23
C ALA A 123 43.23 -9.95 11.69
N LEU A 124 42.16 -10.50 12.29
CA LEU A 124 41.94 -10.41 13.75
C LEU A 124 41.09 -11.58 14.30
N SER A 125 41.62 -12.81 14.25
CA SER A 125 41.07 -13.96 14.99
C SER A 125 42.18 -14.83 15.58
N ARG A 126 41.92 -15.41 16.77
CA ARG A 126 42.90 -16.04 17.69
C ARG A 126 43.85 -14.97 18.29
N SER A 127 44.00 -14.83 19.61
CA SER A 127 43.95 -15.85 20.67
C SER A 127 43.36 -15.37 21.99
N ASN A 128 42.65 -16.25 22.69
CA ASN A 128 42.98 -16.58 24.09
C ASN A 128 42.24 -17.84 24.54
N THR A 129 42.99 -18.91 24.83
CA THR A 129 42.49 -20.15 25.42
C THR A 129 43.24 -20.43 26.71
N ALA A 130 42.54 -20.47 27.84
CA ALA A 130 43.02 -21.05 29.09
C ALA A 130 41.90 -21.96 29.62
N GLY A 131 42.20 -23.24 29.81
CA GLY A 131 41.20 -24.24 30.22
C GLY A 131 41.59 -24.92 31.54
N ALA A 132 40.60 -25.47 32.22
CA ALA A 132 40.78 -26.34 33.37
C ALA A 132 39.84 -27.56 33.26
N ASN A 133 40.32 -28.73 33.66
CA ASN A 133 39.59 -30.00 33.53
C ASN A 133 38.56 -30.18 34.65
N ASN A 134 37.48 -30.92 34.39
CA ASN A 134 37.27 -32.15 35.16
C ASN A 134 36.49 -33.25 34.40
N LYS A 135 36.39 -34.45 34.99
CA LYS A 135 36.07 -35.73 34.32
C LYS A 135 34.82 -36.42 34.87
N ARG A 136 34.22 -37.31 34.04
CA ARG A 136 33.26 -38.40 34.38
C ARG A 136 31.86 -37.90 34.81
N SER A 137 30.77 -38.69 34.77
CA SER A 137 30.58 -40.13 34.48
C SER A 137 29.25 -40.45 33.76
N SER A 138 29.36 -41.08 32.58
CA SER A 138 28.70 -42.32 32.12
C SER A 138 27.30 -42.76 32.63
N GLY A 139 26.38 -42.91 31.65
CA GLY A 139 25.32 -43.94 31.58
C GLY A 139 23.92 -43.56 32.10
N SER A 140 22.85 -44.32 31.85
CA SER A 140 22.52 -45.24 30.72
C SER A 140 21.17 -45.95 30.99
N ARG A 141 20.11 -45.66 30.19
CA ARG A 141 18.90 -46.52 30.02
C ARG A 141 18.02 -46.68 31.31
N ARG A 142 16.73 -47.08 31.29
CA ARG A 142 15.67 -47.23 30.26
C ARG A 142 14.28 -47.40 30.93
N ASP A 143 13.25 -47.47 30.08
CA ASP A 143 11.96 -48.16 30.24
C ASP A 143 10.86 -47.63 31.19
N THR A 144 9.62 -47.77 30.69
CA THR A 144 8.29 -47.56 31.30
C THR A 144 7.71 -48.95 31.73
N PRO A 145 6.42 -49.19 32.13
CA PRO A 145 5.20 -48.35 32.08
C PRO A 145 4.14 -48.52 33.23
N ALA A 146 2.95 -47.96 33.00
CA ALA A 146 1.59 -48.46 33.37
C ALA A 146 0.88 -48.05 34.69
N SER A 147 -0.10 -47.13 34.53
CA SER A 147 -1.55 -47.30 34.78
C SER A 147 -2.13 -47.78 36.15
N SER A 148 -3.00 -46.95 36.74
CA SER A 148 -4.23 -47.39 37.45
C SER A 148 -5.35 -46.31 37.37
N ARG A 149 -6.55 -46.53 37.96
CA ARG A 149 -7.83 -45.83 37.63
C ARG A 149 -8.53 -45.13 38.82
N GLN A 150 -9.47 -44.24 38.46
CA GLN A 150 -10.55 -43.53 39.19
C GLN A 150 -11.49 -44.44 40.04
N PRO A 151 -12.32 -43.91 40.98
CA PRO A 151 -13.62 -43.26 40.66
C PRO A 151 -14.02 -42.01 41.52
N VAL A 152 -15.32 -41.74 41.71
CA VAL A 152 -16.00 -40.41 41.95
C VAL A 152 -17.15 -40.53 43.02
N GLN A 153 -17.90 -39.43 43.30
CA GLN A 153 -19.23 -39.27 44.00
C GLN A 153 -19.21 -38.72 45.46
N ASP A 154 -20.16 -37.93 46.00
CA ASP A 154 -21.41 -37.27 45.50
C ASP A 154 -21.88 -36.02 46.35
N GLU A 155 -23.14 -35.56 46.23
CA GLU A 155 -23.76 -34.24 46.59
C GLU A 155 -24.47 -34.13 47.98
N ASP A 156 -25.02 -32.94 48.36
CA ASP A 156 -26.42 -32.74 48.88
C ASP A 156 -26.93 -31.24 48.99
N ILE A 157 -28.22 -30.99 49.29
CA ILE A 157 -29.00 -29.74 49.00
C ILE A 157 -29.97 -29.24 50.15
N THR A 158 -30.34 -27.92 50.21
CA THR A 158 -31.62 -27.21 50.66
C THR A 158 -31.35 -25.80 51.29
N MET A 159 -32.09 -24.66 51.17
CA MET A 159 -33.52 -24.19 50.98
C MET A 159 -34.22 -23.71 52.30
N THR A 160 -35.04 -22.64 52.46
CA THR A 160 -35.88 -21.77 51.56
C THR A 160 -35.86 -20.21 51.87
N ASP A 161 -36.98 -19.56 52.29
CA ASP A 161 -37.34 -18.11 52.13
C ASP A 161 -37.91 -17.36 53.38
N VAL A 162 -38.06 -16.00 53.33
CA VAL A 162 -39.33 -15.21 53.52
C VAL A 162 -39.16 -13.67 53.83
N ASN A 163 -39.69 -12.81 52.93
CA ASN A 163 -40.27 -11.44 53.03
C ASN A 163 -39.58 -10.17 53.65
N LEU A 164 -39.99 -9.02 53.09
CA LEU A 164 -39.66 -7.57 53.32
C LEU A 164 -40.86 -6.82 53.97
N PRO A 165 -40.87 -5.46 54.24
CA PRO A 165 -39.91 -4.35 54.01
C PRO A 165 -39.59 -3.63 55.38
N PRO A 166 -39.60 -2.27 55.64
CA PRO A 166 -39.51 -1.03 54.83
C PRO A 166 -38.67 0.18 55.42
N VAL A 167 -38.61 1.30 54.66
CA VAL A 167 -38.24 2.71 55.03
C VAL A 167 -36.74 3.05 55.26
N LEU A 168 -36.38 4.32 54.99
CA LEU A 168 -35.04 4.93 54.87
C LEU A 168 -34.65 5.84 56.07
N SER A 169 -33.35 5.95 56.38
CA SER A 169 -32.67 7.21 56.75
C SER A 169 -31.12 7.08 56.76
N GLU A 170 -30.41 8.20 56.96
CA GLU A 170 -29.02 8.45 56.55
C GLU A 170 -27.87 7.93 57.46
N SER A 171 -26.65 8.03 56.92
CA SER A 171 -25.34 8.31 57.56
C SER A 171 -24.38 7.16 57.97
N SER A 172 -23.12 7.34 57.55
CA SER A 172 -21.84 6.79 58.06
C SER A 172 -21.68 5.29 58.38
N ARG A 173 -20.65 4.67 57.77
CA ARG A 173 -19.98 3.44 58.28
C ARG A 173 -18.45 3.63 58.31
N PRO A 174 -17.74 2.97 59.23
CA PRO A 174 -16.28 3.01 59.33
C PRO A 174 -15.59 2.13 58.26
N PRO A 175 -14.27 2.29 58.05
CA PRO A 175 -13.49 1.37 57.21
C PRO A 175 -13.45 -0.06 57.80
N PRO A 176 -13.29 -1.09 56.95
CA PRO A 176 -13.20 -2.48 57.39
C PRO A 176 -11.84 -2.81 58.06
N THR A 177 -11.84 -3.83 58.91
CA THR A 177 -10.64 -4.41 59.52
C THR A 177 -9.82 -5.23 58.51
N SER A 178 -8.52 -5.37 58.76
CA SER A 178 -7.61 -6.19 57.95
C SER A 178 -7.98 -7.68 57.94
N HIS A 179 -7.55 -8.38 56.89
CA HIS A 179 -7.69 -9.84 56.77
C HIS A 179 -6.49 -10.55 57.44
N PRO A 180 -6.68 -11.79 57.95
CA PRO A 180 -5.58 -12.56 58.53
C PRO A 180 -4.64 -13.09 57.43
N GLY A 181 -3.54 -12.37 57.20
CA GLY A 181 -2.52 -12.74 56.20
C GLY A 181 -1.22 -11.92 56.20
N ASP A 182 -1.10 -10.87 57.02
CA ASP A 182 0.02 -9.93 56.96
C ASP A 182 1.31 -10.39 57.71
N ASP A 183 1.28 -11.55 58.38
CA ASP A 183 2.39 -12.07 59.21
C ASP A 183 3.37 -13.00 58.44
N ASP A 184 4.00 -12.51 57.35
CA ASP A 184 5.16 -13.20 56.72
C ASP A 184 6.51 -12.58 57.19
N PRO A 185 7.34 -13.31 57.97
CA PRO A 185 8.62 -12.81 58.47
C PRO A 185 9.65 -12.43 57.40
N LEU A 186 9.47 -12.81 56.12
CA LEU A 186 10.40 -12.50 55.04
C LEU A 186 10.18 -11.12 54.39
N LEU A 187 9.15 -10.37 54.79
CA LEU A 187 8.83 -9.05 54.24
C LEU A 187 9.36 -7.84 55.05
N MET A 188 10.04 -8.06 56.18
CA MET A 188 10.70 -6.97 56.91
C MET A 188 12.09 -6.62 56.35
N SER A 189 12.14 -5.75 55.34
CA SER A 189 13.34 -4.96 55.03
C SER A 189 13.21 -3.55 55.60
N CYS A 190 14.15 -3.12 56.44
CA CYS A 190 14.02 -1.92 57.26
C CYS A 190 13.88 -0.63 56.43
N VAL A 191 12.75 0.07 56.60
CA VAL A 191 12.61 1.49 56.23
C VAL A 191 13.39 2.31 57.25
N PRO A 192 14.36 3.16 56.86
CA PRO A 192 15.00 4.10 57.78
C PRO A 192 13.99 5.12 58.31
N GLU A 193 14.10 5.50 59.58
CA GLU A 193 13.22 6.54 60.14
C GLU A 193 13.41 7.88 59.39
N MET A 194 12.32 8.57 59.13
CA MET A 194 12.32 9.87 58.46
C MET A 194 13.00 10.91 59.36
N PRO A 195 13.90 11.77 58.82
CA PRO A 195 14.50 12.86 59.58
C PRO A 195 13.43 13.78 60.19
N THR A 196 13.67 14.26 61.39
CA THR A 196 12.76 15.19 62.06
C THR A 196 12.69 16.54 61.34
N ASP A 197 11.61 17.28 61.58
CA ASP A 197 11.36 18.62 61.04
C ASP A 197 12.47 19.65 61.35
N GLU A 198 13.30 19.39 62.36
CA GLU A 198 14.47 20.22 62.72
C GLU A 198 15.74 19.77 61.98
N GLU A 199 15.92 18.48 61.74
CA GLU A 199 17.01 17.95 60.89
C GLU A 199 16.78 18.32 59.42
N LEU A 200 15.54 18.27 58.96
CA LEU A 200 15.14 18.74 57.62
C LEU A 200 15.44 20.24 57.45
N ARG A 201 15.17 21.07 58.48
CA ARG A 201 15.55 22.49 58.49
C ARG A 201 17.06 22.71 58.48
N LYS A 202 17.85 21.87 59.16
CA LYS A 202 19.32 21.94 59.14
C LYS A 202 19.90 21.54 57.77
N LEU A 203 19.36 20.50 57.14
CA LEU A 203 19.72 20.10 55.77
C LEU A 203 19.43 21.21 54.76
N LEU A 204 18.27 21.88 54.89
CA LEU A 204 17.85 22.99 54.03
C LEU A 204 18.54 24.34 54.32
N ALA A 205 19.38 24.43 55.36
CA ALA A 205 20.10 25.65 55.72
C ALA A 205 21.42 25.86 54.96
N HIS A 206 21.88 24.86 54.20
CA HIS A 206 23.11 24.94 53.40
C HIS A 206 22.80 25.32 51.94
N PRO A 207 23.57 26.23 51.31
CA PRO A 207 23.43 26.51 49.89
C PRO A 207 23.84 25.28 49.05
N PRO A 208 23.24 25.08 47.87
CA PRO A 208 23.54 23.92 47.02
C PRO A 208 24.99 23.97 46.52
N LEU A 209 25.69 22.83 46.64
CA LEU A 209 27.00 22.61 46.04
C LEU A 209 26.93 22.73 44.52
N ASN A 210 28.02 23.19 43.90
CA ASN A 210 28.12 23.28 42.45
C ASN A 210 28.43 21.91 41.80
N TYR A 211 28.23 21.82 40.49
CA TYR A 211 28.35 20.56 39.74
C TYR A 211 29.71 19.85 39.90
N GLY A 212 30.81 20.59 40.08
CA GLY A 212 32.13 20.00 40.31
C GLY A 212 32.30 19.39 41.70
N GLU A 213 31.69 20.00 42.73
CA GLU A 213 31.74 19.54 44.11
C GLU A 213 30.95 18.24 44.31
N ALA A 214 29.82 18.09 43.61
CA ALA A 214 28.98 16.89 43.65
C ALA A 214 29.63 15.63 43.05
N THR A 215 30.62 15.78 42.14
CA THR A 215 31.32 14.64 41.52
C THR A 215 32.48 14.06 42.35
N GLY A 216 32.74 14.64 43.53
CA GLY A 216 33.98 14.46 44.28
C GLY A 216 34.10 13.26 45.24
N ASN A 217 33.33 12.17 45.08
CA ASN A 217 33.60 10.84 45.67
C ASN A 217 32.49 9.82 45.30
N TRP A 218 32.85 8.63 44.79
CA TRP A 218 31.88 7.54 44.56
C TRP A 218 32.51 6.15 44.78
N ASP A 219 31.87 5.28 45.57
CA ASP A 219 32.35 3.94 45.94
C ASP A 219 31.76 2.86 44.99
N PRO A 220 32.59 2.11 44.23
CA PRO A 220 32.13 1.28 43.10
C PRO A 220 31.53 -0.08 43.51
N LYS A 221 30.72 -0.14 44.58
CA LYS A 221 30.38 -1.40 45.26
C LYS A 221 28.99 -2.00 45.03
N TYR A 222 28.08 -1.34 44.32
CA TYR A 222 26.72 -1.86 44.05
C TYR A 222 26.29 -1.70 42.58
N PRO A 223 25.66 -2.72 41.97
CA PRO A 223 25.26 -2.71 40.56
C PRO A 223 23.91 -2.01 40.33
N THR A 224 23.76 -1.35 39.17
CA THR A 224 22.57 -0.59 38.80
C THR A 224 21.46 -1.45 38.17
N ARG A 225 20.21 -1.09 38.48
CA ARG A 225 19.04 -1.25 37.59
C ARG A 225 18.52 0.15 37.19
N VAL A 226 17.77 0.21 36.09
CA VAL A 226 17.36 1.43 35.38
C VAL A 226 15.82 1.50 35.30
N PHE A 227 15.28 2.66 34.87
CA PHE A 227 13.87 3.01 34.56
C PHE A 227 13.06 3.64 35.72
N CYS A 228 12.25 4.71 35.52
CA CYS A 228 12.13 5.64 34.37
C CYS A 228 11.48 7.00 34.75
N SER A 229 11.60 7.98 33.83
CA SER A 229 10.66 9.08 33.45
C SER A 229 9.80 9.86 34.49
N ASP A 230 9.91 11.20 34.42
CA ASP A 230 8.84 12.22 34.14
C ASP A 230 7.36 11.96 34.55
N PRO A 231 6.57 13.00 34.94
CA PRO A 231 6.64 14.38 34.40
C PRO A 231 6.37 15.54 35.40
N CYS A 232 6.38 16.78 34.88
CA CYS A 232 5.85 17.97 35.57
C CYS A 232 4.62 18.54 34.85
N GLN A 233 3.55 18.89 35.59
CA GLN A 233 2.32 19.49 35.07
C GLN A 233 2.19 20.97 35.47
N THR A 234 1.40 21.74 34.71
CA THR A 234 1.23 23.20 34.90
C THR A 234 -0.22 23.61 35.23
N ARG A 235 -0.37 24.48 36.24
CA ARG A 235 -1.51 25.38 36.57
C ARG A 235 -1.25 26.00 37.98
N SER A 236 -1.67 27.20 38.38
CA SER A 236 -2.08 28.45 37.70
C SER A 236 -2.46 29.53 38.76
N VAL A 237 -2.67 30.80 38.37
CA VAL A 237 -3.50 31.87 39.01
C VAL A 237 -2.81 33.12 39.65
N THR A 238 -3.25 34.30 39.19
CA THR A 238 -3.16 35.71 39.72
C THR A 238 -1.88 36.57 39.68
N GLN A 239 -2.14 37.89 39.58
CA GLN A 239 -1.23 39.08 39.51
C GLN A 239 -1.45 39.96 40.79
N PRO A 240 -1.07 41.27 40.91
CA PRO A 240 -0.21 42.15 40.09
C PRO A 240 0.83 43.01 40.89
N HIS A 241 1.39 44.04 40.24
CA HIS A 241 2.32 45.10 40.74
C HIS A 241 3.80 44.65 40.90
N LEU A 242 4.81 45.52 40.71
CA LEU A 242 4.87 47.00 40.55
C LEU A 242 5.90 47.37 39.43
N ALA A 243 5.93 48.64 38.99
CA ALA A 243 6.78 49.10 37.88
C ALA A 243 8.02 49.88 38.35
N PHE A 244 9.11 49.85 37.56
CA PHE A 244 10.20 50.84 37.57
C PHE A 244 10.81 51.01 36.17
N ASN A 245 11.54 52.11 35.95
CA ASN A 245 11.76 52.70 34.63
C ASN A 245 13.24 52.85 34.23
N ALA A 246 13.52 52.58 32.95
CA ALA A 246 14.56 53.24 32.13
C ALA A 246 16.06 52.92 32.48
N PRO A 247 17.07 53.52 31.81
CA PRO A 247 17.81 52.72 30.80
C PRO A 247 19.36 52.87 30.82
N CYS A 248 20.09 52.04 30.08
CA CYS A 248 21.44 52.40 29.62
C CYS A 248 21.93 51.56 28.42
N ALA A 249 22.89 52.12 27.66
CA ALA A 249 23.60 51.47 26.56
C ALA A 249 25.07 52.00 26.50
N PRO A 250 25.87 51.60 25.49
CA PRO A 250 26.91 50.58 25.56
C PRO A 250 28.30 51.12 25.95
N PRO A 251 29.32 50.25 25.99
CA PRO A 251 30.47 50.55 25.13
C PRO A 251 31.03 49.34 24.34
N SER A 252 31.80 49.65 23.30
CA SER A 252 32.62 48.71 22.52
C SER A 252 34.11 48.84 22.90
N ILE A 253 34.97 47.89 22.49
CA ILE A 253 36.31 48.11 21.83
C ILE A 253 37.24 46.86 21.88
N LYS A 254 38.05 46.72 20.81
CA LYS A 254 39.29 45.90 20.61
C LYS A 254 39.22 44.37 20.42
N ARG A 255 39.79 43.96 19.28
CA ARG A 255 40.49 42.67 19.06
C ARG A 255 41.89 42.72 19.66
N GLN A 256 42.49 41.55 19.90
CA GLN A 256 43.93 41.33 19.63
C GLN A 256 44.20 39.85 19.30
N ASP A 257 45.23 39.60 18.49
CA ASP A 257 45.50 38.31 17.83
C ASP A 257 46.50 37.42 18.60
N ARG A 258 46.64 36.16 18.13
CA ARG A 258 47.74 35.15 18.30
C ARG A 258 47.28 33.84 18.99
N ASN A 259 47.88 32.69 18.71
CA ASN A 259 48.45 32.13 17.46
C ASN A 259 48.72 30.63 17.69
N PHE A 260 48.86 29.87 16.60
CA PHE A 260 49.38 28.49 16.51
C PHE A 260 50.28 27.95 17.65
N SER A 261 50.02 26.69 18.03
CA SER A 261 51.07 25.66 18.07
C SER A 261 50.51 24.23 17.97
N HIS A 262 50.99 23.45 17.00
CA HIS A 262 51.00 21.99 17.05
C HIS A 262 52.42 21.51 16.66
N HIS A 263 52.89 20.48 17.36
CA HIS A 263 54.22 19.88 17.29
C HIS A 263 54.13 18.45 17.87
N ASN A 264 54.97 17.47 17.53
CA ASN A 264 55.71 17.20 16.29
C ASN A 264 56.29 15.77 16.34
N CYS A 265 56.75 15.22 15.21
CA CYS A 265 57.57 13.99 15.07
C CYS A 265 56.90 12.64 15.48
N ASN A 266 57.11 11.49 14.83
CA ASN A 266 58.19 10.87 13.99
C ASN A 266 59.24 10.04 14.76
N ILE A 267 59.38 8.76 14.35
CA ILE A 267 60.60 7.92 14.18
C ILE A 267 60.11 6.56 13.59
N LEU A 268 60.53 6.06 12.41
CA LEU A 268 61.84 5.46 11.97
C LEU A 268 62.13 4.07 12.60
N GLN A 269 62.72 3.03 11.96
CA GLN A 269 63.18 2.71 10.57
C GLN A 269 63.48 1.16 10.50
N VAL A 270 63.81 0.39 9.43
CA VAL A 270 64.10 0.62 7.98
C VAL A 270 63.20 -0.30 7.07
N LEU A 271 63.53 -1.38 6.32
CA LEU A 271 64.80 -2.06 5.95
C LEU A 271 64.72 -2.89 4.61
N ILE A 272 64.90 -2.19 3.47
CA ILE A 272 65.60 -2.56 2.18
C ILE A 272 65.20 -3.84 1.37
N MET A 273 65.31 -3.69 0.03
CA MET A 273 65.48 -4.69 -1.07
C MET A 273 64.25 -5.12 -1.90
N SER A 274 64.31 -5.33 -3.23
CA SER A 274 64.79 -4.47 -4.36
C SER A 274 64.73 -5.19 -5.72
N SER A 275 63.92 -4.73 -6.69
CA SER A 275 64.20 -4.84 -8.14
C SER A 275 63.23 -4.00 -9.01
N GLU A 276 63.81 -3.03 -9.73
CA GLU A 276 63.69 -2.78 -11.20
C GLU A 276 62.28 -2.73 -11.84
N GLN A 277 61.77 -1.55 -12.27
CA GLN A 277 62.02 -0.82 -13.55
C GLN A 277 61.34 -1.46 -14.78
N VAL A 278 60.79 -0.75 -15.79
CA VAL A 278 61.04 0.63 -16.27
C VAL A 278 59.75 1.36 -16.73
N ASP A 279 59.84 2.67 -16.99
CA ASP A 279 58.75 3.62 -17.28
C ASP A 279 58.23 3.73 -18.74
N ALA A 280 57.20 4.60 -18.90
CA ALA A 280 57.03 5.61 -19.98
C ALA A 280 55.89 5.45 -21.02
N VAL A 281 54.77 6.13 -20.72
CA VAL A 281 54.07 7.16 -21.53
C VAL A 281 54.20 7.14 -23.07
N LYS A 282 53.04 7.13 -23.76
CA LYS A 282 52.84 7.70 -25.12
C LYS A 282 52.19 9.09 -24.96
N ALA A 283 52.64 10.20 -25.56
CA ALA A 283 53.02 10.52 -26.96
C ALA A 283 51.81 10.87 -27.86
N ALA A 284 51.85 12.05 -28.49
CA ALA A 284 50.84 12.60 -29.40
C ALA A 284 51.42 13.68 -30.35
N GLU A 285 50.62 14.06 -31.36
CA GLU A 285 50.78 15.14 -32.38
C GLU A 285 51.57 14.85 -33.68
N GLY A 286 51.10 15.42 -34.80
CA GLY A 286 51.76 15.42 -36.13
C GLY A 286 50.86 15.03 -37.34
N ALA A 287 50.72 15.91 -38.34
CA ALA A 287 50.03 15.73 -39.63
C ALA A 287 50.55 16.80 -40.65
N PRO A 288 50.12 16.88 -41.94
CA PRO A 288 49.30 15.98 -42.80
C PRO A 288 50.17 15.43 -43.98
N GLU A 289 49.93 15.45 -45.32
CA GLU A 289 48.85 15.84 -46.26
C GLU A 289 49.07 15.22 -47.68
N GLN A 290 48.09 15.35 -48.61
CA GLN A 290 48.15 15.18 -50.09
C GLN A 290 48.40 13.74 -50.65
N SER A 291 47.90 13.32 -51.83
CA SER A 291 47.14 13.98 -52.92
C SER A 291 46.07 13.06 -53.59
N LEU A 292 45.30 13.60 -54.55
CA LEU A 292 44.23 12.93 -55.34
C LEU A 292 44.76 12.34 -56.67
N PRO A 293 44.12 11.31 -57.29
CA PRO A 293 43.02 11.58 -58.25
C PRO A 293 41.90 10.50 -58.29
N SER A 294 41.10 10.47 -59.39
CA SER A 294 39.70 10.02 -59.42
C SER A 294 39.38 8.71 -60.18
N ARG A 295 38.13 8.28 -60.02
CA ARG A 295 37.49 7.01 -60.43
C ARG A 295 37.02 6.96 -61.90
N PRO A 296 37.01 5.76 -62.52
CA PRO A 296 35.88 5.30 -63.34
C PRO A 296 35.29 3.93 -62.89
N ALA A 297 34.25 3.45 -63.57
CA ALA A 297 33.55 2.17 -63.34
C ALA A 297 34.16 1.03 -64.21
N LYS A 298 33.76 -0.27 -64.16
CA LYS A 298 32.48 -0.92 -63.78
C LYS A 298 32.71 -2.41 -63.39
N GLN A 299 31.64 -3.05 -62.90
CA GLN A 299 31.45 -4.47 -62.46
C GLN A 299 32.01 -5.61 -63.36
N PRO A 300 31.99 -6.92 -62.97
CA PRO A 300 31.57 -7.56 -61.67
C PRO A 300 32.57 -8.59 -61.07
N LYS A 301 32.42 -8.97 -59.79
CA LYS A 301 32.80 -10.29 -59.22
C LYS A 301 31.91 -10.73 -58.05
N GLU A 302 31.97 -12.02 -57.72
CA GLU A 302 30.95 -12.79 -56.97
C GLU A 302 30.63 -12.33 -55.53
N LYS A 303 29.42 -12.69 -55.06
CA LYS A 303 29.00 -12.54 -53.66
C LYS A 303 29.65 -13.63 -52.78
N LYS A 304 30.41 -13.21 -51.77
CA LYS A 304 30.64 -14.01 -50.56
C LYS A 304 29.51 -13.77 -49.53
N PRO A 305 29.25 -14.72 -48.60
CA PRO A 305 28.13 -14.60 -47.65
C PRO A 305 28.27 -13.41 -46.71
N ALA A 306 27.13 -12.89 -46.24
CA ALA A 306 27.08 -11.75 -45.34
C ALA A 306 27.57 -12.13 -43.94
N LYS A 307 28.41 -11.29 -43.32
CA LYS A 307 28.81 -11.43 -41.92
C LYS A 307 27.64 -11.07 -41.00
N GLY A 308 27.52 -11.79 -39.88
CA GLY A 308 26.59 -11.45 -38.80
C GLY A 308 26.86 -10.06 -38.21
N GLY A 309 25.83 -9.44 -37.63
CA GLY A 309 25.86 -8.03 -37.21
C GLY A 309 25.42 -7.79 -35.77
N LYS A 310 26.31 -7.13 -35.00
CA LYS A 310 25.99 -6.27 -33.83
C LYS A 310 24.99 -6.83 -32.80
N SER A 311 25.35 -7.91 -32.10
CA SER A 311 24.64 -8.41 -30.91
C SER A 311 25.52 -8.63 -29.67
N SER A 312 26.83 -8.38 -29.77
CA SER A 312 27.81 -8.63 -28.70
C SER A 312 27.48 -7.85 -27.41
N GLY A 313 26.94 -8.56 -26.41
CA GLY A 313 26.56 -8.01 -25.09
C GLY A 313 25.06 -7.98 -24.79
N LEU A 314 24.17 -8.47 -25.69
CA LEU A 314 22.72 -8.57 -25.41
C LEU A 314 22.25 -9.98 -25.05
N GLU A 315 22.85 -11.01 -25.63
CA GLU A 315 22.58 -12.43 -25.38
C GLU A 315 23.86 -13.09 -24.82
N LEU A 316 23.72 -14.27 -24.20
CA LEU A 316 24.87 -15.10 -23.83
C LEU A 316 25.70 -15.48 -25.07
N PRO A 317 27.03 -15.63 -24.95
CA PRO A 317 27.89 -16.00 -26.08
C PRO A 317 27.62 -17.42 -26.60
N GLU A 318 27.21 -18.32 -25.70
CA GLU A 318 26.80 -19.69 -25.98
C GLU A 318 25.51 -19.95 -25.17
N LEU A 319 24.55 -20.68 -25.75
CA LEU A 319 23.28 -21.01 -25.10
C LEU A 319 23.40 -22.30 -24.30
N PRO A 320 22.71 -22.44 -23.14
CA PRO A 320 22.75 -23.67 -22.35
C PRO A 320 22.29 -24.92 -23.11
N GLU A 321 22.96 -26.06 -22.86
CA GLU A 321 22.69 -27.35 -23.51
C GLU A 321 21.23 -27.81 -23.38
N PHE A 322 20.57 -27.47 -22.27
CA PHE A 322 19.16 -27.81 -22.03
C PHE A 322 18.20 -27.21 -23.06
N ILE A 323 18.58 -26.10 -23.73
CA ILE A 323 17.76 -25.51 -24.78
C ILE A 323 17.72 -26.45 -25.99
N GLN A 324 18.86 -26.96 -26.44
CA GLN A 324 18.92 -27.90 -27.57
C GLN A 324 18.22 -29.23 -27.22
N HIS A 325 18.47 -29.77 -26.02
CA HIS A 325 17.86 -31.03 -25.59
C HIS A 325 16.32 -30.99 -25.57
N ARG A 326 15.72 -29.87 -25.09
CA ARG A 326 14.25 -29.67 -25.19
C ARG A 326 13.77 -29.65 -26.63
N LEU A 327 14.49 -28.97 -27.53
CA LEU A 327 14.10 -28.83 -28.94
C LEU A 327 14.13 -30.19 -29.67
N ASP A 328 15.18 -30.97 -29.47
CA ASP A 328 15.33 -32.30 -30.09
C ASP A 328 14.19 -33.25 -29.65
N LEU A 329 13.87 -33.29 -28.35
CA LEU A 329 12.76 -34.07 -27.81
C LEU A 329 11.39 -33.59 -28.32
N PHE A 330 11.19 -32.27 -28.41
CA PHE A 330 9.94 -31.69 -28.90
C PHE A 330 9.71 -32.04 -30.37
N ASP A 331 10.71 -31.88 -31.23
CA ASP A 331 10.59 -32.18 -32.66
C ASP A 331 10.43 -33.70 -32.91
N GLN A 332 11.07 -34.56 -32.10
CA GLN A 332 10.82 -36.01 -32.11
C GLN A 332 9.35 -36.37 -31.76
N ILE A 333 8.81 -35.80 -30.67
CA ILE A 333 7.45 -36.10 -30.22
C ILE A 333 6.41 -35.47 -31.16
N LYS A 334 6.70 -34.29 -31.75
CA LYS A 334 5.84 -33.61 -32.71
C LYS A 334 5.60 -34.48 -33.94
N ALA A 335 6.67 -35.04 -34.53
CA ALA A 335 6.57 -35.93 -35.68
C ALA A 335 5.70 -37.18 -35.40
N ARG A 336 5.77 -37.75 -34.18
CA ARG A 336 4.88 -38.82 -33.72
C ARG A 336 3.41 -38.37 -33.69
N GLN A 337 3.11 -37.21 -33.10
CA GLN A 337 1.73 -36.73 -32.97
C GLN A 337 1.13 -36.25 -34.29
N GLU A 338 1.93 -35.69 -35.18
CA GLU A 338 1.50 -35.33 -36.54
C GLU A 338 1.12 -36.57 -37.36
N ALA A 339 1.84 -37.69 -37.19
CA ALA A 339 1.43 -38.99 -37.74
C ALA A 339 0.13 -39.52 -37.11
N GLU A 340 0.02 -39.54 -35.77
CA GLU A 340 -1.21 -39.94 -35.06
C GLU A 340 -2.43 -39.11 -35.48
N ILE A 341 -2.27 -37.82 -35.80
CA ILE A 341 -3.35 -36.91 -36.25
C ILE A 341 -3.64 -37.07 -37.76
N ALA A 342 -2.67 -37.49 -38.57
CA ALA A 342 -2.88 -37.82 -39.98
C ALA A 342 -3.74 -39.08 -40.17
N GLU A 343 -3.63 -40.05 -39.26
CA GLU A 343 -4.41 -41.30 -39.30
C GLU A 343 -5.87 -41.16 -38.82
N LYS A 344 -6.23 -40.06 -38.16
CA LYS A 344 -7.61 -39.85 -37.65
C LYS A 344 -8.63 -39.61 -38.78
N PRO A 345 -9.87 -40.13 -38.65
CA PRO A 345 -10.92 -39.90 -39.64
C PRO A 345 -11.21 -38.40 -39.78
N ARG A 346 -11.46 -37.99 -41.03
CA ARG A 346 -11.84 -36.64 -41.42
C ARG A 346 -13.35 -36.62 -41.65
N GLU A 347 -14.08 -36.11 -40.67
CA GLU A 347 -15.54 -36.13 -40.59
C GLU A 347 -16.11 -34.72 -40.83
N GLU A 348 -17.32 -34.63 -41.38
CA GLU A 348 -18.00 -33.35 -41.54
C GLU A 348 -18.55 -32.86 -40.18
N ILE A 349 -18.19 -31.64 -39.80
CA ILE A 349 -18.55 -31.01 -38.52
C ILE A 349 -19.28 -29.70 -38.74
N ILE A 350 -20.23 -29.40 -37.85
CA ILE A 350 -21.01 -28.16 -37.84
C ILE A 350 -20.48 -27.26 -36.72
N ILE A 351 -20.03 -26.06 -37.10
CA ILE A 351 -19.59 -25.03 -36.16
C ILE A 351 -20.66 -23.96 -36.04
N SER A 352 -21.28 -23.84 -34.86
CA SER A 352 -22.30 -22.82 -34.56
C SER A 352 -21.66 -21.55 -33.98
N LEU A 353 -21.96 -20.38 -34.55
CA LEU A 353 -21.48 -19.07 -34.09
C LEU A 353 -22.53 -18.33 -33.23
N PRO A 354 -22.14 -17.35 -32.38
CA PRO A 354 -23.07 -16.69 -31.44
C PRO A 354 -24.12 -15.79 -32.13
N ASN A 355 -23.97 -15.55 -33.43
CA ASN A 355 -24.91 -14.81 -34.27
C ASN A 355 -25.96 -15.71 -34.95
N GLY A 356 -26.04 -16.99 -34.57
CA GLY A 356 -27.00 -17.95 -35.14
C GLY A 356 -26.63 -18.43 -36.55
N LYS A 357 -25.38 -18.23 -37.00
CA LYS A 357 -24.87 -18.83 -38.24
C LYS A 357 -24.14 -20.13 -37.96
N GLU A 358 -24.33 -21.09 -38.84
CA GLU A 358 -23.58 -22.34 -38.87
C GLU A 358 -22.57 -22.32 -40.02
N HIS A 359 -21.44 -23.00 -39.81
CA HIS A 359 -20.41 -23.22 -40.81
C HIS A 359 -20.05 -24.70 -40.83
N THR A 360 -20.14 -25.34 -42.00
CA THR A 360 -19.58 -26.68 -42.23
C THR A 360 -18.06 -26.62 -42.25
N GLY A 361 -17.40 -27.61 -41.65
CA GLY A 361 -15.97 -27.84 -41.71
C GLY A 361 -15.61 -29.32 -41.63
N THR A 362 -14.31 -29.61 -41.63
CA THR A 362 -13.75 -30.96 -41.50
C THR A 362 -13.04 -31.12 -40.15
N SER A 363 -13.33 -32.19 -39.42
CA SER A 363 -12.63 -32.51 -38.16
C SER A 363 -11.12 -32.71 -38.39
N TRP A 364 -10.29 -32.38 -37.40
CA TRP A 364 -8.82 -32.47 -37.46
C TRP A 364 -8.15 -31.66 -38.59
N GLU A 365 -8.87 -30.72 -39.21
CA GLU A 365 -8.37 -29.81 -40.26
C GLU A 365 -8.89 -28.37 -40.07
N THR A 366 -10.19 -28.20 -39.82
CA THR A 366 -10.81 -26.87 -39.66
C THR A 366 -10.43 -26.26 -38.32
N THR A 367 -9.93 -25.03 -38.34
CA THR A 367 -9.46 -24.29 -37.15
C THR A 367 -10.29 -23.03 -36.91
N PRO A 368 -10.43 -22.54 -35.66
CA PRO A 368 -11.05 -21.24 -35.39
C PRO A 368 -10.38 -20.08 -36.15
N PHE A 369 -9.05 -20.13 -36.37
CA PHE A 369 -8.30 -19.19 -37.21
C PHE A 369 -8.80 -19.20 -38.66
N SER A 370 -9.05 -20.37 -39.24
CA SER A 370 -9.60 -20.48 -40.60
C SER A 370 -11.01 -19.87 -40.72
N ILE A 371 -11.86 -20.08 -39.72
CA ILE A 371 -13.23 -19.53 -39.67
C ILE A 371 -13.20 -18.00 -39.48
N ALA A 372 -12.43 -17.50 -38.52
CA ALA A 372 -12.25 -16.06 -38.30
C ALA A 372 -11.69 -15.34 -39.55
N LYS A 373 -10.73 -15.96 -40.24
CA LYS A 373 -10.16 -15.50 -41.52
C LYS A 373 -11.21 -15.46 -42.63
N GLY A 374 -12.10 -16.47 -42.70
CA GLY A 374 -13.21 -16.54 -43.65
C GLY A 374 -14.30 -15.49 -43.40
N ILE A 375 -14.56 -15.13 -42.15
CA ILE A 375 -15.52 -14.08 -41.78
C ILE A 375 -14.98 -12.70 -42.16
N SER A 376 -13.81 -12.30 -41.64
CA SER A 376 -13.08 -11.12 -42.14
C SER A 376 -11.65 -11.01 -41.60
N LYS A 377 -10.77 -10.41 -42.40
CA LYS A 377 -9.40 -10.06 -41.97
C LYS A 377 -9.36 -9.16 -40.72
N SER A 378 -10.31 -8.24 -40.57
CA SER A 378 -10.37 -7.33 -39.41
C SER A 378 -10.84 -8.01 -38.13
N LEU A 379 -11.64 -9.09 -38.23
CA LEU A 379 -12.00 -9.91 -37.07
C LEU A 379 -10.78 -10.74 -36.63
N LEU A 380 -10.13 -11.42 -37.58
CA LEU A 380 -8.91 -12.20 -37.33
C LEU A 380 -7.79 -11.37 -36.67
N GLU A 381 -7.59 -10.12 -37.11
CA GLU A 381 -6.57 -9.21 -36.54
C GLU A 381 -6.90 -8.66 -35.14
N ARG A 382 -8.15 -8.82 -34.68
CA ARG A 382 -8.62 -8.41 -33.34
C ARG A 382 -8.80 -9.59 -32.39
N THR A 383 -9.09 -10.78 -32.91
CA THR A 383 -9.29 -12.01 -32.13
C THR A 383 -7.97 -12.42 -31.47
N VAL A 384 -8.03 -12.69 -30.17
CA VAL A 384 -6.91 -13.16 -29.36
C VAL A 384 -7.00 -14.67 -29.17
N ILE A 385 -8.20 -15.18 -28.87
CA ILE A 385 -8.43 -16.58 -28.53
C ILE A 385 -9.87 -17.01 -28.89
N SER A 386 -10.15 -18.32 -28.89
CA SER A 386 -11.50 -18.88 -29.06
C SER A 386 -12.01 -19.58 -27.79
N LEU A 387 -13.34 -19.64 -27.65
CA LEU A 387 -14.05 -20.60 -26.80
C LEU A 387 -14.71 -21.65 -27.70
N VAL A 388 -14.57 -22.93 -27.36
CA VAL A 388 -15.18 -24.08 -28.06
C VAL A 388 -15.97 -24.87 -27.03
N ASP A 389 -17.30 -24.94 -27.20
CA ASP A 389 -18.26 -25.51 -26.24
C ASP A 389 -18.18 -24.92 -24.80
N GLY A 390 -17.50 -23.78 -24.64
CA GLY A 390 -17.24 -23.12 -23.35
C GLY A 390 -15.81 -23.30 -22.81
N GLU A 391 -14.99 -24.17 -23.42
CA GLU A 391 -13.57 -24.35 -23.08
C GLU A 391 -12.67 -23.41 -23.90
N LEU A 392 -11.59 -22.90 -23.29
CA LEU A 392 -10.60 -22.07 -23.98
C LEU A 392 -9.76 -22.89 -24.97
N TRP A 393 -9.66 -22.41 -26.21
CA TRP A 393 -9.13 -23.18 -27.34
C TRP A 393 -8.24 -22.33 -28.24
N ASP A 394 -7.01 -22.76 -28.51
CA ASP A 394 -6.06 -22.06 -29.39
C ASP A 394 -6.65 -21.86 -30.79
N LEU A 395 -6.51 -20.66 -31.36
CA LEU A 395 -7.07 -20.37 -32.68
C LEU A 395 -6.52 -21.31 -33.78
N THR A 396 -5.30 -21.81 -33.60
CA THR A 396 -4.61 -22.73 -34.51
C THR A 396 -4.89 -24.21 -34.26
N ARG A 397 -5.53 -24.59 -33.13
CA ARG A 397 -5.85 -25.99 -32.83
C ARG A 397 -7.06 -26.45 -33.67
N PRO A 398 -6.94 -27.53 -34.47
CA PRO A 398 -8.06 -28.05 -35.25
C PRO A 398 -9.24 -28.48 -34.37
N LEU A 399 -10.45 -28.31 -34.86
CA LEU A 399 -11.68 -28.74 -34.19
C LEU A 399 -11.88 -30.25 -34.38
N GLU A 400 -12.28 -30.92 -33.30
CA GLU A 400 -12.31 -32.40 -33.24
C GLU A 400 -13.71 -32.98 -33.52
N LYS A 401 -14.75 -32.15 -33.38
CA LYS A 401 -16.18 -32.48 -33.49
C LYS A 401 -17.00 -31.22 -33.80
N SER A 402 -18.30 -31.38 -34.11
CA SER A 402 -19.26 -30.27 -34.14
C SER A 402 -19.33 -29.56 -32.78
N CYS A 403 -19.39 -28.22 -32.78
CA CYS A 403 -19.22 -27.41 -31.58
C CYS A 403 -19.81 -26.00 -31.70
N LYS A 404 -20.05 -25.34 -30.56
CA LYS A 404 -20.30 -23.89 -30.50
C LYS A 404 -18.97 -23.14 -30.39
N LEU A 405 -18.67 -22.28 -31.36
CA LEU A 405 -17.46 -21.46 -31.41
C LEU A 405 -17.77 -19.99 -31.09
N GLU A 406 -17.01 -19.41 -30.16
CA GLU A 406 -16.98 -17.98 -29.90
C GLU A 406 -15.55 -17.43 -30.04
N LEU A 407 -15.42 -16.18 -30.50
CA LEU A 407 -14.15 -15.55 -30.84
C LEU A 407 -13.95 -14.32 -29.93
N LEU A 408 -13.00 -14.43 -29.00
CA LEU A 408 -12.71 -13.41 -27.99
C LEU A 408 -11.60 -12.47 -28.48
N ASP A 409 -11.78 -11.16 -28.27
CA ASP A 409 -10.74 -10.16 -28.49
C ASP A 409 -10.04 -9.74 -27.19
N PHE A 410 -9.08 -8.82 -27.31
CA PHE A 410 -8.27 -8.35 -26.19
C PHE A 410 -9.07 -7.64 -25.10
N GLU A 411 -10.29 -7.14 -25.33
CA GLU A 411 -11.00 -6.45 -24.26
C GLU A 411 -11.71 -7.40 -23.28
N HIS A 412 -11.97 -8.64 -23.70
CA HIS A 412 -12.53 -9.69 -22.84
C HIS A 412 -11.53 -10.13 -21.74
N PRO A 413 -11.94 -10.40 -20.48
CA PRO A 413 -11.02 -10.78 -19.40
C PRO A 413 -10.12 -11.97 -19.73
N GLU A 414 -10.68 -13.07 -20.25
CA GLU A 414 -9.90 -14.24 -20.68
C GLU A 414 -8.99 -13.94 -21.88
N GLY A 415 -9.37 -12.99 -22.74
CA GLY A 415 -8.50 -12.48 -23.80
C GLY A 415 -7.26 -11.78 -23.23
N LYS A 416 -7.43 -10.93 -22.20
CA LYS A 416 -6.30 -10.27 -21.51
C LYS A 416 -5.37 -11.29 -20.85
N LYS A 417 -5.92 -12.28 -20.14
CA LYS A 417 -5.15 -13.38 -19.52
C LYS A 417 -4.29 -14.14 -20.55
N VAL A 418 -4.89 -14.63 -21.63
CA VAL A 418 -4.18 -15.40 -22.67
C VAL A 418 -3.13 -14.54 -23.39
N PHE A 419 -3.43 -13.27 -23.65
CA PHE A 419 -2.51 -12.33 -24.30
C PHE A 419 -1.28 -12.03 -23.42
N TRP A 420 -1.49 -11.75 -22.13
CA TRP A 420 -0.43 -11.48 -21.17
C TRP A 420 0.37 -12.73 -20.81
N HIS A 421 -0.26 -13.90 -20.70
CA HIS A 421 0.43 -15.18 -20.52
C HIS A 421 1.34 -15.53 -21.71
N SER A 422 0.89 -15.28 -22.94
CA SER A 422 1.74 -15.38 -24.14
C SER A 422 2.89 -14.38 -24.15
N SER A 423 2.70 -13.21 -23.54
CA SER A 423 3.75 -12.20 -23.37
C SER A 423 4.76 -12.59 -22.28
N ALA A 424 4.34 -13.35 -21.26
CA ALA A 424 5.25 -13.96 -20.29
C ALA A 424 6.21 -14.92 -20.99
N HIS A 425 5.74 -15.78 -21.90
CA HIS A 425 6.62 -16.68 -22.67
C HIS A 425 7.68 -15.91 -23.48
N ILE A 426 7.32 -14.77 -24.10
CA ILE A 426 8.29 -13.91 -24.80
C ILE A 426 9.35 -13.32 -23.83
N LEU A 427 8.95 -12.95 -22.60
CA LEU A 427 9.90 -12.54 -21.56
C LEU A 427 10.79 -13.70 -21.09
N GLY A 428 10.24 -14.91 -20.98
CA GLY A 428 10.96 -16.12 -20.62
C GLY A 428 12.04 -16.48 -21.65
N GLU A 429 11.71 -16.44 -22.94
CA GLU A 429 12.68 -16.64 -24.03
C GLU A 429 13.78 -15.57 -24.00
N ALA A 430 13.42 -14.30 -23.78
CA ALA A 430 14.38 -13.21 -23.63
C ALA A 430 15.30 -13.40 -22.41
N ALA A 431 14.79 -13.95 -21.31
CA ALA A 431 15.56 -14.22 -20.09
C ALA A 431 16.49 -15.44 -20.23
N GLU A 432 16.03 -16.55 -20.82
CA GLU A 432 16.86 -17.71 -21.14
C GLU A 432 18.04 -17.30 -22.05
N ARG A 433 17.80 -16.48 -23.08
CA ARG A 433 18.85 -15.93 -23.96
C ARG A 433 19.82 -14.96 -23.25
N ARG A 434 19.33 -14.15 -22.30
CA ARG A 434 20.10 -13.09 -21.62
C ARG A 434 20.96 -13.62 -20.46
N PHE A 435 20.46 -14.61 -19.73
CA PHE A 435 21.01 -15.07 -18.45
C PHE A 435 21.22 -16.59 -18.35
N GLY A 436 20.66 -17.40 -19.25
CA GLY A 436 20.67 -18.87 -19.12
C GLY A 436 19.83 -19.40 -17.95
N CYS A 437 18.96 -18.55 -17.40
CA CYS A 437 18.19 -18.80 -16.20
C CYS A 437 17.19 -19.96 -16.32
N TYR A 438 16.80 -20.53 -15.19
CA TYR A 438 15.72 -21.51 -15.12
C TYR A 438 14.39 -20.78 -14.92
N LEU A 439 13.50 -20.91 -15.90
CA LEU A 439 12.13 -20.40 -15.82
C LEU A 439 11.34 -21.20 -14.79
N CYS A 440 10.65 -20.51 -13.88
CA CYS A 440 9.92 -21.10 -12.77
C CYS A 440 8.40 -21.01 -13.02
N ASN A 441 7.80 -19.88 -12.66
CA ASN A 441 6.36 -19.60 -12.80
C ASN A 441 6.13 -18.29 -13.57
N GLY A 442 5.17 -18.25 -14.49
CA GLY A 442 4.95 -17.10 -15.39
C GLY A 442 3.48 -16.76 -15.68
N PRO A 443 2.67 -16.40 -14.67
CA PRO A 443 1.24 -16.17 -14.84
C PRO A 443 0.92 -14.73 -15.32
N PRO A 444 -0.25 -14.52 -15.96
CA PRO A 444 -0.83 -13.20 -16.11
C PRO A 444 -1.31 -12.66 -14.74
N THR A 445 -1.44 -11.33 -14.62
CA THR A 445 -1.92 -10.64 -13.42
C THR A 445 -3.00 -9.63 -13.77
N GLU A 446 -4.02 -9.52 -12.91
CA GLU A 446 -5.15 -8.58 -13.09
C GLU A 446 -4.90 -7.23 -12.41
N ASP A 447 -4.40 -7.23 -11.16
CA ASP A 447 -3.87 -6.06 -10.47
C ASP A 447 -2.49 -6.36 -9.84
N PRO A 448 -1.40 -5.67 -10.22
CA PRO A 448 -1.33 -4.77 -11.38
C PRO A 448 -1.54 -5.54 -12.70
N PRO A 449 -2.20 -4.94 -13.70
CA PRO A 449 -2.47 -5.60 -14.97
C PRO A 449 -1.18 -5.92 -15.72
N GLY A 450 -1.13 -7.10 -16.35
CA GLY A 450 0.02 -7.57 -17.12
C GLY A 450 0.37 -9.02 -16.80
N PHE A 451 1.66 -9.28 -16.56
CA PHE A 451 2.20 -10.59 -16.23
C PHE A 451 3.49 -10.45 -15.42
N TYR A 452 3.96 -11.55 -14.84
CA TYR A 452 5.35 -11.66 -14.39
C TYR A 452 5.98 -12.99 -14.81
N TYR A 453 7.29 -13.10 -14.65
CA TYR A 453 8.02 -14.37 -14.64
C TYR A 453 8.96 -14.41 -13.43
N ASP A 454 8.99 -15.56 -12.76
CA ASP A 454 9.99 -15.93 -11.76
C ASP A 454 11.13 -16.71 -12.45
N MET A 455 12.36 -16.25 -12.26
CA MET A 455 13.59 -16.85 -12.80
C MET A 455 14.55 -17.21 -11.67
N ALA A 456 15.26 -18.32 -11.85
CA ALA A 456 16.24 -18.82 -10.90
C ALA A 456 17.52 -19.28 -11.61
N ASN A 457 18.48 -19.79 -10.84
CA ASN A 457 19.74 -20.35 -11.35
C ASN A 457 20.52 -19.39 -12.28
N MET A 458 20.73 -18.16 -11.84
CA MET A 458 21.51 -17.13 -12.57
C MET A 458 22.94 -16.96 -12.00
N GLY A 459 23.38 -17.91 -11.17
CA GLY A 459 24.62 -17.79 -10.39
C GLY A 459 24.56 -16.57 -9.45
N GLU A 460 25.64 -15.79 -9.44
CA GLU A 460 25.74 -14.53 -8.69
C GLU A 460 25.05 -13.34 -9.38
N GLN A 461 24.46 -13.52 -10.57
CA GLN A 461 23.83 -12.42 -11.32
C GLN A 461 22.45 -12.06 -10.73
N VAL A 462 22.25 -10.77 -10.48
CA VAL A 462 20.95 -10.17 -10.12
C VAL A 462 20.53 -9.24 -11.25
N ILE A 463 19.24 -9.26 -11.62
CA ILE A 463 18.71 -8.39 -12.69
C ILE A 463 18.77 -6.93 -12.24
N ALA A 464 19.62 -6.15 -12.91
CA ALA A 464 19.74 -4.71 -12.70
C ALA A 464 18.64 -3.91 -13.44
N ASP A 465 18.57 -2.61 -13.19
CA ASP A 465 17.61 -1.73 -13.89
C ASP A 465 17.98 -1.53 -15.37
N GLU A 466 19.27 -1.62 -15.69
CA GLU A 466 19.84 -1.61 -17.03
C GLU A 466 19.35 -2.81 -17.87
N ASP A 467 19.19 -3.99 -17.24
CA ASP A 467 18.77 -5.22 -17.92
C ASP A 467 17.32 -5.16 -18.41
N LYS A 468 16.46 -4.35 -17.79
CA LYS A 468 15.09 -4.09 -18.27
C LYS A 468 15.10 -3.67 -19.75
N LYS A 469 16.05 -2.82 -20.12
CA LYS A 469 16.23 -2.31 -21.48
C LYS A 469 16.84 -3.34 -22.44
N ALA A 470 17.63 -4.30 -21.95
CA ALA A 470 18.12 -5.42 -22.74
C ALA A 470 16.99 -6.43 -23.02
N LEU A 471 16.24 -6.82 -21.98
CA LEU A 471 15.09 -7.71 -22.10
C LEU A 471 13.97 -7.14 -22.96
N GLU A 472 13.68 -5.83 -22.87
CA GLU A 472 12.78 -5.16 -23.81
C GLU A 472 13.27 -5.25 -25.26
N GLN A 473 14.57 -5.08 -25.51
CA GLN A 473 15.14 -5.19 -26.87
C GLN A 473 15.06 -6.61 -27.42
N LEU A 474 15.37 -7.63 -26.60
CA LEU A 474 15.24 -9.04 -26.97
C LEU A 474 13.78 -9.42 -27.23
N SER A 475 12.87 -9.06 -26.32
CA SER A 475 11.42 -9.29 -26.48
C SER A 475 10.88 -8.62 -27.74
N ASN A 476 11.27 -7.38 -28.02
CA ASN A 476 10.94 -6.68 -29.26
C ASN A 476 11.64 -7.26 -30.51
N SER A 477 12.64 -8.13 -30.37
CA SER A 477 13.23 -8.88 -31.49
C SER A 477 12.43 -10.17 -31.76
N ILE A 478 12.02 -10.87 -30.70
CA ILE A 478 11.18 -12.09 -30.73
C ILE A 478 9.81 -11.78 -31.35
N ILE A 479 9.19 -10.67 -30.94
CA ILE A 479 7.94 -10.14 -31.52
C ILE A 479 8.08 -9.89 -33.04
N LYS A 480 9.23 -9.39 -33.50
CA LYS A 480 9.48 -9.12 -34.93
C LYS A 480 9.71 -10.39 -35.75
N GLN A 481 10.20 -11.47 -35.12
CA GLN A 481 10.35 -12.78 -35.76
C GLN A 481 8.99 -13.44 -36.05
N LYS A 482 7.92 -13.07 -35.32
CA LYS A 482 6.58 -13.64 -35.43
C LYS A 482 6.57 -15.17 -35.28
N GLN A 483 7.33 -15.67 -34.32
CA GLN A 483 7.39 -17.10 -34.01
C GLN A 483 5.97 -17.63 -33.72
N PRO A 484 5.60 -18.83 -34.22
CA PRO A 484 4.34 -19.46 -33.86
C PRO A 484 4.39 -19.98 -32.42
N PHE A 485 3.24 -20.07 -31.77
CA PHE A 485 3.07 -20.87 -30.56
C PHE A 485 2.61 -22.29 -30.96
N GLU A 486 3.42 -23.31 -30.66
CA GLU A 486 3.13 -24.70 -31.03
C GLU A 486 2.79 -25.54 -29.78
N ARG A 487 1.55 -26.03 -29.70
CA ARG A 487 1.02 -26.88 -28.61
C ARG A 487 1.32 -28.35 -28.87
N LEU A 488 1.74 -29.09 -27.84
CA LEU A 488 2.04 -30.53 -27.93
C LEU A 488 1.75 -31.24 -26.59
N GLU A 489 1.24 -32.48 -26.62
CA GLU A 489 0.78 -33.24 -25.42
C GLU A 489 1.72 -34.37 -25.02
N MET A 490 2.47 -34.22 -23.94
CA MET A 490 3.49 -35.17 -23.49
C MET A 490 3.04 -36.00 -22.31
N THR A 491 3.55 -37.24 -22.18
CA THR A 491 3.37 -38.05 -20.96
C THR A 491 4.18 -37.47 -19.80
N LYS A 492 3.83 -37.86 -18.55
CA LYS A 492 4.61 -37.44 -17.37
C LYS A 492 6.11 -37.75 -17.49
N ASP A 493 6.46 -38.93 -18.01
CA ASP A 493 7.87 -39.36 -18.14
C ASP A 493 8.62 -38.55 -19.19
N GLU A 494 7.98 -38.26 -20.32
CA GLU A 494 8.52 -37.39 -21.39
C GLU A 494 8.74 -35.96 -20.87
N LEU A 495 7.85 -35.45 -20.01
CA LEU A 495 7.98 -34.14 -19.37
C LEU A 495 9.12 -34.11 -18.36
N LEU A 496 9.28 -35.15 -17.54
CA LEU A 496 10.39 -35.25 -16.59
C LEU A 496 11.74 -35.29 -17.31
N GLU A 497 11.89 -36.11 -18.35
CA GLU A 497 13.12 -36.16 -19.17
C GLU A 497 13.41 -34.79 -19.84
N MET A 498 12.40 -34.12 -20.39
CA MET A 498 12.55 -32.80 -21.02
C MET A 498 12.95 -31.70 -20.03
N PHE A 499 12.49 -31.76 -18.78
CA PHE A 499 12.67 -30.70 -17.77
C PHE A 499 13.61 -31.05 -16.61
N LYS A 500 14.29 -32.21 -16.61
CA LYS A 500 15.23 -32.70 -15.58
C LYS A 500 16.36 -31.75 -15.15
N TYR A 501 16.61 -30.68 -15.92
CA TYR A 501 17.57 -29.63 -15.55
C TYR A 501 16.98 -28.64 -14.52
N SER A 502 15.65 -28.55 -14.41
CA SER A 502 14.92 -27.54 -13.63
C SER A 502 13.99 -28.18 -12.61
N LYS A 503 14.48 -28.31 -11.37
CA LYS A 503 13.71 -28.71 -10.17
C LYS A 503 12.37 -27.98 -10.01
N TYR A 504 12.26 -26.74 -10.51
CA TYR A 504 11.04 -25.93 -10.48
C TYR A 504 9.94 -26.49 -11.39
N LYS A 505 10.33 -27.03 -12.55
CA LYS A 505 9.41 -27.67 -13.50
C LYS A 505 9.14 -29.11 -13.10
N GLU A 506 10.14 -29.85 -12.63
CA GLU A 506 9.94 -31.18 -12.03
C GLU A 506 8.93 -31.14 -10.87
N TYR A 507 9.01 -30.14 -9.99
CA TYR A 507 8.05 -29.92 -8.90
C TYR A 507 6.61 -29.77 -9.44
N PHE A 508 6.40 -28.92 -10.45
CA PHE A 508 5.07 -28.75 -11.06
C PHE A 508 4.59 -29.99 -11.81
N ILE A 509 5.47 -30.75 -12.48
CA ILE A 509 5.10 -32.02 -13.14
C ILE A 509 4.64 -33.01 -12.08
N ASN A 510 5.43 -33.20 -11.02
CA ASN A 510 5.12 -34.16 -9.97
C ASN A 510 3.85 -33.80 -9.18
N GLN A 511 3.55 -32.51 -8.98
CA GLN A 511 2.33 -32.08 -8.29
C GLN A 511 1.07 -31.99 -9.18
N ARG A 512 1.21 -31.64 -10.48
CA ARG A 512 0.06 -31.24 -11.33
C ARG A 512 -0.21 -32.18 -12.51
N VAL A 513 0.60 -33.24 -12.66
CA VAL A 513 0.44 -34.32 -13.63
C VAL A 513 0.37 -35.66 -12.88
N PRO A 514 -0.81 -36.26 -12.72
CA PRO A 514 -0.95 -37.59 -12.13
C PRO A 514 -0.22 -38.66 -12.95
N ASP A 515 0.20 -39.74 -12.30
CA ASP A 515 0.96 -40.81 -12.95
C ASP A 515 0.15 -41.48 -14.07
N GLY A 516 0.82 -41.82 -15.18
CA GLY A 516 0.17 -42.35 -16.39
C GLY A 516 -0.65 -41.34 -17.21
N THR A 517 -0.74 -40.07 -16.80
CA THR A 517 -1.46 -39.02 -17.56
C THR A 517 -0.55 -38.19 -18.47
N LYS A 518 -1.16 -37.33 -19.30
CA LYS A 518 -0.49 -36.35 -20.16
C LYS A 518 -0.71 -34.92 -19.67
N SER A 519 0.21 -34.03 -20.00
CA SER A 519 0.04 -32.57 -19.90
C SER A 519 0.69 -31.90 -21.13
N THR A 520 0.31 -30.66 -21.40
CA THR A 520 0.84 -29.90 -22.54
C THR A 520 2.15 -29.17 -22.25
N VAL A 521 2.88 -28.94 -23.33
CA VAL A 521 3.93 -27.93 -23.47
C VAL A 521 3.59 -26.99 -24.63
N TYR A 522 4.19 -25.80 -24.61
CA TYR A 522 4.15 -24.87 -25.75
C TYR A 522 5.55 -24.43 -26.13
N ARG A 523 5.87 -24.55 -27.43
CA ARG A 523 7.07 -23.99 -28.03
C ARG A 523 6.80 -22.56 -28.53
N CYS A 524 7.75 -21.68 -28.29
CA CYS A 524 7.86 -20.35 -28.90
C CYS A 524 9.30 -20.21 -29.40
N GLY A 525 9.52 -20.54 -30.69
CA GLY A 525 10.88 -20.58 -31.27
C GLY A 525 11.81 -21.55 -30.53
N PRO A 526 12.90 -21.07 -29.87
CA PRO A 526 13.79 -21.90 -29.06
C PRO A 526 13.27 -22.18 -27.65
N LEU A 527 12.31 -21.39 -27.12
CA LEU A 527 11.71 -21.65 -25.81
C LEU A 527 10.71 -22.81 -25.93
N ILE A 528 10.75 -23.71 -24.97
CA ILE A 528 9.68 -24.70 -24.71
C ILE A 528 9.37 -24.64 -23.22
N ASP A 529 8.10 -24.37 -22.87
CA ASP A 529 7.66 -24.36 -21.46
C ASP A 529 6.48 -25.29 -21.17
N LEU A 530 6.48 -25.84 -19.95
CA LEU A 530 5.39 -26.60 -19.34
C LEU A 530 4.21 -25.67 -19.06
N CYS A 531 3.19 -25.76 -19.90
CA CYS A 531 2.10 -24.80 -19.91
C CYS A 531 0.80 -25.45 -20.41
N ARG A 532 -0.33 -25.14 -19.76
CA ARG A 532 -1.66 -25.59 -20.22
C ARG A 532 -2.21 -24.72 -21.36
N GLY A 533 -1.82 -23.45 -21.41
CA GLY A 533 -2.27 -22.47 -22.39
C GLY A 533 -3.75 -22.10 -22.20
N PRO A 534 -4.46 -21.68 -23.26
CA PRO A 534 -3.97 -21.55 -24.63
C PRO A 534 -3.06 -20.32 -24.82
N HIS A 535 -2.56 -20.14 -26.05
CA HIS A 535 -1.74 -19.00 -26.45
C HIS A 535 -2.28 -18.24 -27.69
N VAL A 536 -1.74 -17.04 -27.92
CA VAL A 536 -1.99 -16.29 -29.16
C VAL A 536 -1.30 -16.98 -30.35
N PRO A 537 -1.76 -16.81 -31.61
CA PRO A 537 -1.20 -17.54 -32.76
C PRO A 537 0.30 -17.34 -33.00
N THR A 538 0.81 -16.11 -32.82
CA THR A 538 2.22 -15.76 -33.03
C THR A 538 2.68 -14.67 -32.07
N THR A 539 3.99 -14.58 -31.82
CA THR A 539 4.58 -13.44 -31.08
C THR A 539 4.28 -12.08 -31.73
N GLY A 540 3.99 -12.06 -33.04
CA GLY A 540 3.62 -10.88 -33.81
C GLY A 540 2.20 -10.35 -33.56
N ASN A 541 1.37 -11.07 -32.79
CA ASN A 541 0.08 -10.57 -32.32
C ASN A 541 0.25 -9.44 -31.28
N ILE A 542 1.35 -9.47 -30.53
CA ILE A 542 1.73 -8.46 -29.53
C ILE A 542 2.46 -7.32 -30.26
N LYS A 543 1.94 -6.09 -30.19
CA LYS A 543 2.49 -4.94 -30.95
C LYS A 543 3.16 -3.88 -30.08
N ALA A 544 2.94 -3.96 -28.77
CA ALA A 544 3.58 -3.13 -27.76
C ALA A 544 3.87 -4.00 -26.52
N PHE A 545 5.05 -3.84 -25.94
CA PHE A 545 5.58 -4.63 -24.84
C PHE A 545 6.51 -3.74 -24.02
N SER A 546 6.47 -3.85 -22.68
CA SER A 546 7.38 -3.12 -21.79
C SER A 546 7.65 -3.88 -20.50
N VAL A 547 8.87 -3.78 -19.98
CA VAL A 547 9.29 -4.35 -18.70
C VAL A 547 9.12 -3.29 -17.61
N LEU A 548 8.33 -3.59 -16.58
CA LEU A 548 7.93 -2.60 -15.57
C LEU A 548 8.87 -2.60 -14.35
N ARG A 549 9.12 -3.77 -13.76
CA ARG A 549 9.91 -3.89 -12.53
C ARG A 549 10.54 -5.28 -12.37
N ASN A 550 11.71 -5.27 -11.76
CA ASN A 550 12.42 -6.38 -11.11
C ASN A 550 12.09 -6.38 -9.61
N SER A 551 12.11 -7.55 -8.98
CA SER A 551 12.00 -7.71 -7.52
C SER A 551 12.41 -9.13 -7.11
N ALA A 552 13.06 -9.29 -5.95
CA ALA A 552 13.16 -10.61 -5.34
C ALA A 552 11.77 -11.11 -4.92
N ALA A 553 11.54 -12.41 -5.05
CA ALA A 553 10.39 -13.14 -4.53
C ALA A 553 10.89 -14.48 -3.94
N TYR A 554 10.08 -15.13 -3.11
CA TYR A 554 10.41 -16.48 -2.63
C TYR A 554 9.71 -17.54 -3.48
N TRP A 555 10.37 -18.67 -3.71
CA TRP A 555 9.77 -19.79 -4.42
C TRP A 555 8.50 -20.29 -3.69
N LEU A 556 7.41 -20.43 -4.43
CA LEU A 556 6.04 -20.70 -3.94
C LEU A 556 5.47 -19.64 -2.96
N GLY A 557 6.16 -18.51 -2.74
CA GLY A 557 5.78 -17.48 -1.78
C GLY A 557 6.15 -17.77 -0.33
N ASP A 558 6.81 -18.89 -0.04
CA ASP A 558 7.24 -19.28 1.30
C ASP A 558 8.66 -18.78 1.59
N SER A 559 8.84 -17.95 2.61
CA SER A 559 10.14 -17.37 3.01
C SER A 559 11.19 -18.39 3.48
N ASN A 560 10.81 -19.65 3.70
CA ASN A 560 11.75 -20.74 3.99
C ASN A 560 12.40 -21.32 2.72
N ASN A 561 11.83 -21.06 1.54
CA ASN A 561 12.36 -21.49 0.26
C ASN A 561 13.39 -20.48 -0.30
N GLU A 562 14.08 -20.88 -1.37
CA GLU A 562 15.05 -20.03 -2.05
C GLU A 562 14.45 -18.77 -2.70
N SER A 563 15.27 -17.73 -2.80
CA SER A 563 14.95 -16.47 -3.46
C SER A 563 15.05 -16.62 -4.98
N VAL A 564 14.00 -16.23 -5.69
CA VAL A 564 13.90 -16.19 -7.15
C VAL A 564 13.72 -14.73 -7.61
N GLN A 565 14.22 -14.41 -8.80
CA GLN A 565 14.09 -13.07 -9.35
C GLN A 565 12.82 -12.95 -10.18
N ARG A 566 11.90 -12.08 -9.76
CA ARG A 566 10.66 -11.78 -10.46
C ARG A 566 10.82 -10.57 -11.36
N ILE A 567 10.47 -10.69 -12.64
CA ILE A 567 10.28 -9.54 -13.54
C ILE A 567 8.81 -9.45 -13.92
N ALA A 568 8.20 -8.29 -13.70
CA ALA A 568 6.85 -7.95 -14.16
C ALA A 568 6.90 -7.13 -15.46
N GLY A 569 5.98 -7.43 -16.38
CA GLY A 569 5.84 -6.77 -17.67
C GLY A 569 4.38 -6.51 -18.04
N ILE A 570 4.19 -5.71 -19.10
CA ILE A 570 2.89 -5.40 -19.69
C ILE A 570 2.99 -5.42 -21.22
N SER A 571 1.90 -5.77 -21.88
CA SER A 571 1.81 -5.78 -23.33
C SER A 571 0.40 -5.44 -23.80
N PHE A 572 0.32 -4.93 -25.04
CA PHE A 572 -0.93 -4.51 -25.68
C PHE A 572 -0.96 -4.85 -27.19
N PRO A 573 -2.16 -5.04 -27.78
CA PRO A 573 -2.34 -5.24 -29.21
C PRO A 573 -2.03 -3.97 -30.06
N ASP A 574 -1.86 -2.80 -29.45
CA ASP A 574 -1.36 -1.60 -30.10
C ASP A 574 -0.49 -0.72 -29.17
N LYS A 575 0.15 0.31 -29.73
CA LYS A 575 1.06 1.21 -28.99
C LYS A 575 0.36 2.35 -28.25
N LYS A 576 -0.86 2.74 -28.67
CA LYS A 576 -1.63 3.81 -28.03
C LYS A 576 -2.04 3.35 -26.62
N GLN A 577 -2.53 2.12 -26.47
CA GLN A 577 -2.84 1.54 -25.16
C GLN A 577 -1.61 1.50 -24.23
N LEU A 578 -0.42 1.18 -24.75
CA LEU A 578 0.81 1.20 -23.93
C LEU A 578 1.20 2.62 -23.47
N GLU A 579 1.09 3.64 -24.33
CA GLU A 579 1.40 5.02 -23.93
C GLU A 579 0.31 5.61 -23.01
N GLU A 580 -0.96 5.22 -23.18
CA GLU A 580 -2.05 5.54 -22.23
C GLU A 580 -1.79 4.90 -20.86
N TYR A 581 -1.33 3.64 -20.83
CA TYR A 581 -0.94 2.95 -19.59
C TYR A 581 0.30 3.57 -18.93
N LYS A 582 1.33 3.96 -19.70
CA LYS A 582 2.49 4.70 -19.17
C LYS A 582 2.10 6.06 -18.62
N HIS A 583 1.19 6.78 -19.27
CA HIS A 583 0.65 8.04 -18.74
C HIS A 583 -0.10 7.82 -17.42
N PHE A 584 -0.92 6.78 -17.34
CA PHE A 584 -1.59 6.38 -16.09
C PHE A 584 -0.59 6.05 -14.97
N LEU A 585 0.46 5.26 -15.25
CA LEU A 585 1.52 4.97 -14.28
C LEU A 585 2.30 6.23 -13.86
N ALA A 586 2.55 7.18 -14.78
CA ALA A 586 3.22 8.43 -14.46
C ALA A 586 2.37 9.34 -13.55
N GLU A 587 1.05 9.41 -13.76
CA GLU A 587 0.12 10.10 -12.86
C GLU A 587 -0.01 9.39 -11.51
N ALA A 588 -0.05 8.05 -11.50
CA ALA A 588 -0.05 7.26 -10.28
C ALA A 588 1.23 7.45 -9.44
N ALA A 589 2.39 7.52 -10.09
CA ALA A 589 3.67 7.79 -9.45
C ALA A 589 3.79 9.21 -8.87
N LYS A 590 3.20 10.22 -9.54
CA LYS A 590 3.06 11.58 -8.98
C LYS A 590 2.15 11.62 -7.75
N ARG A 591 1.05 10.85 -7.78
CA ARG A 591 0.05 10.80 -6.72
C ARG A 591 0.46 9.97 -5.51
N ASN A 592 1.47 9.11 -5.60
CA ASN A 592 1.80 8.15 -4.54
C ASN A 592 1.99 8.82 -3.17
N HIS A 593 1.23 8.39 -2.17
CA HIS A 593 1.12 9.09 -0.88
C HIS A 593 2.46 9.17 -0.14
N ARG A 594 3.36 8.19 -0.32
CA ARG A 594 4.71 8.19 0.28
C ARG A 594 5.56 9.35 -0.26
N LYS A 595 5.49 9.59 -1.57
CA LYS A 595 6.17 10.74 -2.20
C LYS A 595 5.57 12.05 -1.73
N ILE A 596 4.24 12.18 -1.70
CA ILE A 596 3.56 13.38 -1.18
C ILE A 596 3.93 13.62 0.28
N GLY A 597 3.99 12.56 1.10
CA GLY A 597 4.41 12.62 2.50
C GLY A 597 5.82 13.14 2.69
N GLN A 598 6.76 12.75 1.81
CA GLN A 598 8.12 13.28 1.78
C GLN A 598 8.16 14.74 1.28
N ASP A 599 7.59 15.01 0.09
CA ASP A 599 7.60 16.32 -0.57
C ASP A 599 6.96 17.42 0.31
N GLN A 600 5.89 17.08 1.04
CA GLN A 600 5.16 18.01 1.93
C GLN A 600 5.56 17.90 3.42
N LYS A 601 6.50 17.01 3.77
CA LYS A 601 6.99 16.79 5.17
C LYS A 601 5.85 16.42 6.13
N LEU A 602 5.02 15.45 5.74
CA LEU A 602 3.86 14.97 6.50
C LEU A 602 4.20 13.81 7.44
N PHE A 603 5.03 12.87 6.98
CA PHE A 603 5.43 11.69 7.75
C PHE A 603 6.70 11.06 7.17
N PHE A 604 7.34 10.19 7.94
CA PHE A 604 8.37 9.26 7.46
C PHE A 604 8.22 7.88 8.11
N PHE A 605 9.04 6.93 7.66
CA PHE A 605 9.17 5.58 8.22
C PHE A 605 10.64 5.32 8.51
N ASP A 606 10.92 4.48 9.50
CA ASP A 606 12.27 4.16 9.96
C ASP A 606 12.36 2.66 10.31
N GLU A 607 13.53 2.06 10.14
CA GLU A 607 13.78 0.64 10.40
C GLU A 607 13.74 0.30 11.90
N VAL A 608 13.85 1.28 12.80
CA VAL A 608 13.62 1.06 14.25
C VAL A 608 12.19 0.68 14.59
N SER A 609 11.21 0.90 13.70
CA SER A 609 9.84 0.42 13.87
C SER A 609 9.15 0.14 12.52
N PRO A 610 9.46 -1.00 11.87
CA PRO A 610 9.01 -1.28 10.51
C PRO A 610 7.47 -1.40 10.44
N GLY A 611 6.86 -0.50 9.67
CA GLY A 611 5.41 -0.39 9.55
C GLY A 611 4.74 0.50 10.60
N SER A 612 5.50 1.25 11.40
CA SER A 612 4.98 2.31 12.27
C SER A 612 5.30 3.68 11.68
N THR A 613 4.30 4.56 11.59
CA THR A 613 4.45 5.88 10.96
C THR A 613 4.97 6.92 11.94
N PHE A 614 6.05 7.62 11.58
CA PHE A 614 6.47 8.85 12.26
C PHE A 614 5.77 10.06 11.64
N PHE A 615 4.66 10.50 12.22
CA PHE A 615 3.95 11.69 11.76
C PHE A 615 4.71 12.98 12.15
N LEU A 616 4.98 13.82 11.15
CA LEU A 616 5.58 15.15 11.31
C LEU A 616 4.47 16.19 11.59
N PRO A 617 4.78 17.41 12.06
CA PRO A 617 3.77 18.38 12.48
C PRO A 617 2.67 18.67 11.44
N HIS A 618 3.01 18.68 10.14
CA HIS A 618 2.02 18.85 9.07
C HIS A 618 1.15 17.60 8.86
N GLY A 619 1.67 16.39 9.08
CA GLY A 619 0.84 15.18 9.10
C GLY A 619 -0.11 15.17 10.30
N VAL A 620 0.36 15.57 11.49
CA VAL A 620 -0.48 15.66 12.70
C VAL A 620 -1.65 16.62 12.52
N ARG A 621 -1.46 17.76 11.81
CA ARG A 621 -2.56 18.69 11.45
C ARG A 621 -3.69 17.98 10.68
N ILE A 622 -3.37 17.21 9.63
CA ILE A 622 -4.34 16.43 8.84
C ILE A 622 -4.98 15.33 9.68
N TYR A 623 -4.17 14.56 10.42
CA TYR A 623 -4.62 13.43 11.24
C TYR A 623 -5.63 13.87 12.30
N ASN A 624 -5.35 14.98 13.00
CA ASN A 624 -6.25 15.55 13.99
C ASN A 624 -7.54 16.07 13.34
N ALA A 625 -7.47 16.75 12.19
CA ALA A 625 -8.68 17.21 11.48
C ALA A 625 -9.62 16.05 11.08
N LEU A 626 -9.08 14.87 10.73
CA LEU A 626 -9.88 13.66 10.52
C LEU A 626 -10.44 13.08 11.83
N MET A 627 -9.63 13.04 12.89
CA MET A 627 -10.01 12.59 14.22
C MET A 627 -11.16 13.42 14.82
N ASP A 628 -11.05 14.74 14.73
CA ASP A 628 -12.03 15.71 15.25
C ASP A 628 -13.31 15.75 14.40
N LEU A 629 -13.20 15.56 13.08
CA LEU A 629 -14.35 15.29 12.22
C LEU A 629 -15.14 14.10 12.77
N LEU A 630 -14.51 12.93 12.91
CA LEU A 630 -15.19 11.70 13.34
C LEU A 630 -15.73 11.83 14.76
N LYS A 631 -14.94 12.31 15.73
CA LYS A 631 -15.42 12.61 17.10
C LYS A 631 -16.61 13.58 17.12
N SER A 632 -16.65 14.58 16.23
CA SER A 632 -17.79 15.50 16.13
C SER A 632 -19.06 14.81 15.62
N GLU A 633 -18.95 13.93 14.63
CA GLU A 633 -20.09 13.21 14.06
C GLU A 633 -20.57 12.04 14.93
N TYR A 634 -19.66 11.37 15.64
CA TYR A 634 -19.97 10.34 16.64
C TYR A 634 -20.81 10.90 17.80
N ARG A 635 -20.42 12.07 18.35
CA ARG A 635 -21.20 12.75 19.41
C ARG A 635 -22.61 13.16 18.94
N LYS A 636 -22.75 13.65 17.70
CA LYS A 636 -24.07 13.97 17.11
C LYS A 636 -25.00 12.76 17.02
N ARG A 637 -24.44 11.55 16.82
CA ARG A 637 -25.18 10.29 16.65
C ARG A 637 -25.27 9.45 17.94
N GLY A 638 -25.06 10.08 19.10
CA GLY A 638 -25.26 9.44 20.40
C GLY A 638 -24.28 8.30 20.73
N PHE A 639 -23.05 8.36 20.20
CA PHE A 639 -21.98 7.45 20.60
C PHE A 639 -21.22 8.00 21.81
N THR A 640 -20.96 7.14 22.78
CA THR A 640 -20.11 7.42 23.94
C THR A 640 -18.68 7.01 23.62
N GLU A 641 -17.73 7.94 23.77
CA GLU A 641 -16.31 7.61 23.64
C GLU A 641 -15.85 6.84 24.89
N VAL A 642 -15.24 5.67 24.68
CA VAL A 642 -14.63 4.81 25.70
C VAL A 642 -13.15 4.59 25.37
N MET A 643 -12.36 4.20 26.37
CA MET A 643 -10.94 3.90 26.19
C MET A 643 -10.60 2.55 26.82
N SER A 644 -10.14 1.60 26.01
CA SER A 644 -9.74 0.27 26.45
C SER A 644 -8.21 0.11 26.46
N PRO A 645 -7.61 -0.66 27.41
CA PRO A 645 -6.18 -0.93 27.47
C PRO A 645 -5.55 -1.41 26.14
N ASN A 646 -4.25 -1.20 25.99
CA ASN A 646 -3.49 -1.64 24.80
C ASN A 646 -2.89 -3.05 24.93
N VAL A 647 -2.81 -3.59 26.14
CA VAL A 647 -2.13 -4.86 26.49
C VAL A 647 -3.09 -5.74 27.29
N TYR A 648 -3.17 -7.04 26.96
CA TYR A 648 -4.02 -8.01 27.66
C TYR A 648 -3.35 -9.39 27.78
N LYS A 649 -3.75 -10.15 28.80
CA LYS A 649 -3.46 -11.59 28.90
C LYS A 649 -4.03 -12.34 27.68
N SER A 650 -3.33 -13.38 27.23
CA SER A 650 -3.76 -14.21 26.10
C SER A 650 -5.18 -14.79 26.26
N ASP A 651 -5.65 -14.98 27.49
CA ASP A 651 -6.97 -15.54 27.79
C ASP A 651 -8.15 -14.71 27.26
N LEU A 652 -8.02 -13.38 27.15
CA LEU A 652 -9.05 -12.54 26.53
C LEU A 652 -9.28 -12.93 25.06
N TRP A 653 -8.19 -13.23 24.35
CA TRP A 653 -8.21 -13.63 22.95
C TRP A 653 -8.66 -15.09 22.80
N LYS A 654 -8.38 -15.97 23.78
CA LYS A 654 -8.90 -17.34 23.83
C LYS A 654 -10.42 -17.35 24.02
N ILE A 655 -10.94 -16.59 24.99
CA ILE A 655 -12.38 -16.42 25.24
C ILE A 655 -13.10 -15.94 23.97
N SER A 656 -12.62 -14.82 23.39
CA SER A 656 -13.20 -14.26 22.17
C SER A 656 -13.02 -15.11 20.90
N GLY A 657 -12.28 -16.22 20.97
CA GLY A 657 -11.97 -17.09 19.83
C GLY A 657 -10.83 -16.60 18.92
N HIS A 658 -10.47 -15.31 19.00
CA HIS A 658 -9.44 -14.70 18.16
C HIS A 658 -8.07 -15.37 18.26
N TRP A 659 -7.70 -15.96 19.40
CA TRP A 659 -6.39 -16.61 19.54
C TRP A 659 -6.15 -17.69 18.47
N GLY A 660 -7.12 -18.58 18.24
CA GLY A 660 -7.00 -19.67 17.24
C GLY A 660 -7.06 -19.24 15.77
N HIS A 661 -7.32 -17.96 15.49
CA HIS A 661 -7.42 -17.40 14.14
C HIS A 661 -6.43 -16.26 13.86
N TYR A 662 -5.81 -15.68 14.90
CA TYR A 662 -5.08 -14.42 14.81
C TYR A 662 -3.73 -14.39 15.56
N GLU A 663 -3.37 -15.42 16.35
CA GLU A 663 -2.11 -15.46 17.13
C GLU A 663 -0.87 -15.10 16.29
N GLU A 664 -0.73 -15.69 15.09
CA GLU A 664 0.39 -15.45 14.16
C GLU A 664 0.50 -13.97 13.73
N ASN A 665 -0.63 -13.27 13.66
CA ASN A 665 -0.74 -11.86 13.27
C ASN A 665 -0.76 -10.90 14.49
N MET A 666 -0.44 -11.38 15.69
CA MET A 666 -0.40 -10.58 16.92
C MET A 666 1.01 -10.40 17.45
N PHE A 667 1.27 -9.23 18.05
CA PHE A 667 2.46 -9.02 18.86
C PHE A 667 2.25 -9.61 20.26
N THR A 668 2.79 -10.81 20.50
CA THR A 668 2.74 -11.48 21.81
C THR A 668 4.09 -11.45 22.51
N PHE A 669 4.08 -11.36 23.84
CA PHE A 669 5.27 -11.39 24.69
C PHE A 669 4.93 -11.97 26.07
N ASP A 670 5.93 -12.52 26.77
CA ASP A 670 5.73 -13.16 28.07
C ASP A 670 6.03 -12.19 29.22
N VAL A 671 5.18 -12.20 30.25
CA VAL A 671 5.33 -11.44 31.50
C VAL A 671 5.00 -12.39 32.65
N GLU A 672 5.90 -12.56 33.61
CA GLU A 672 5.68 -13.37 34.83
C GLU A 672 5.21 -14.82 34.57
N LYS A 673 5.65 -15.41 33.44
CA LYS A 673 5.28 -16.74 32.91
C LYS A 673 3.87 -16.83 32.27
N GLU A 674 3.13 -15.74 32.23
CA GLU A 674 1.90 -15.62 31.44
C GLU A 674 2.22 -14.98 30.08
N ARG A 675 1.51 -15.41 29.03
CA ARG A 675 1.65 -14.81 27.69
C ARG A 675 0.63 -13.71 27.48
N TYR A 676 1.12 -12.51 27.15
CA TYR A 676 0.36 -11.29 26.86
C TYR A 676 0.42 -10.96 25.36
N GLY A 677 -0.37 -9.98 24.93
CA GLY A 677 -0.19 -9.37 23.61
C GLY A 677 -0.79 -7.97 23.49
N LEU A 678 -0.32 -7.23 22.48
CA LEU A 678 -0.91 -5.96 22.06
C LEU A 678 -2.26 -6.21 21.36
N LYS A 679 -3.24 -5.33 21.56
CA LYS A 679 -4.58 -5.50 20.94
C LYS A 679 -4.55 -5.33 19.40
N PRO A 680 -5.09 -6.28 18.62
CA PRO A 680 -5.26 -6.14 17.17
C PRO A 680 -6.62 -5.51 16.78
N MET A 681 -7.52 -5.31 17.75
CA MET A 681 -8.89 -4.80 17.65
C MET A 681 -9.42 -4.41 19.04
N ASN A 682 -10.46 -3.56 19.14
CA ASN A 682 -11.01 -3.14 20.44
C ASN A 682 -12.15 -4.01 20.98
N CYS A 683 -12.86 -4.78 20.14
CA CYS A 683 -14.11 -5.48 20.46
C CYS A 683 -14.08 -6.30 21.77
N PRO A 684 -13.07 -7.17 22.04
CA PRO A 684 -12.96 -7.91 23.30
C PRO A 684 -12.83 -7.02 24.54
N GLY A 685 -12.22 -5.84 24.42
CA GLY A 685 -12.20 -4.83 25.48
C GLY A 685 -13.56 -4.20 25.72
N HIS A 686 -14.32 -3.93 24.65
CA HIS A 686 -15.69 -3.36 24.76
C HIS A 686 -16.68 -4.37 25.34
N CYS A 687 -16.54 -5.66 25.00
CA CYS A 687 -17.26 -6.74 25.66
C CYS A 687 -17.01 -6.77 27.18
N LYS A 688 -15.77 -6.47 27.63
CA LYS A 688 -15.46 -6.36 29.07
C LYS A 688 -16.02 -5.11 29.73
N ILE A 689 -16.17 -4.00 29.02
CA ILE A 689 -16.85 -2.78 29.50
C ILE A 689 -18.36 -3.04 29.65
N PHE A 690 -18.99 -3.66 28.63
CA PHE A 690 -20.39 -4.06 28.69
C PHE A 690 -20.66 -5.04 29.84
N ALA A 691 -19.83 -6.09 29.97
CA ALA A 691 -19.97 -7.10 31.04
C ALA A 691 -19.70 -6.59 32.46
N HIS A 692 -19.20 -5.35 32.62
CA HIS A 692 -19.04 -4.70 33.93
C HIS A 692 -20.27 -3.87 34.33
N SER A 693 -21.21 -3.64 33.40
CA SER A 693 -22.30 -2.69 33.54
C SER A 693 -23.65 -3.39 33.70
N ASP A 694 -24.51 -2.88 34.57
CA ASP A 694 -25.89 -3.37 34.73
C ASP A 694 -26.79 -2.78 33.64
N VAL A 695 -26.84 -3.44 32.48
CA VAL A 695 -27.58 -2.97 31.27
C VAL A 695 -29.01 -3.51 31.25
N THR A 696 -29.99 -2.65 30.92
CA THR A 696 -31.38 -3.03 30.64
C THR A 696 -31.74 -2.80 29.17
N TYR A 697 -32.85 -3.36 28.71
CA TYR A 697 -33.38 -3.16 27.35
C TYR A 697 -33.61 -1.68 26.98
N LYS A 698 -33.75 -0.78 27.97
CA LYS A 698 -33.93 0.67 27.77
C LYS A 698 -32.63 1.42 27.50
N ASP A 699 -31.51 0.83 27.87
CA ASP A 699 -30.17 1.40 27.67
C ASP A 699 -29.60 0.99 26.29
N LEU A 700 -30.30 0.09 25.59
CA LEU A 700 -30.01 -0.36 24.23
C LEU A 700 -30.81 0.48 23.21
N PRO A 701 -30.21 0.91 22.08
CA PRO A 701 -28.87 0.53 21.61
C PRO A 701 -27.75 1.36 22.26
N TRP A 702 -26.82 0.68 22.93
CA TRP A 702 -25.67 1.30 23.56
C TRP A 702 -24.49 1.35 22.59
N ARG A 703 -24.11 2.57 22.20
CA ARG A 703 -23.15 2.84 21.12
C ARG A 703 -21.79 3.29 21.69
N MET A 704 -20.80 2.39 21.72
CA MET A 704 -19.42 2.69 22.14
C MET A 704 -18.55 3.08 20.94
N ALA A 705 -17.66 4.06 21.09
CA ALA A 705 -16.60 4.38 20.13
C ALA A 705 -15.23 4.46 20.84
N ASP A 706 -14.16 3.93 20.24
CA ASP A 706 -12.82 3.87 20.85
C ASP A 706 -11.75 4.13 19.80
N PHE A 707 -11.08 5.28 19.94
CA PHE A 707 -9.98 5.68 19.07
C PHE A 707 -8.64 5.09 19.57
N GLY A 708 -8.66 3.91 20.17
CA GLY A 708 -7.50 3.23 20.75
C GLY A 708 -6.46 2.79 19.71
N VAL A 709 -5.22 2.62 20.18
CA VAL A 709 -4.10 2.22 19.32
C VAL A 709 -4.11 0.70 19.15
N LEU A 710 -4.09 0.25 17.90
CA LEU A 710 -4.12 -1.15 17.51
C LEU A 710 -2.81 -1.58 16.85
N HIS A 711 -2.45 -2.85 17.04
CA HIS A 711 -1.21 -3.43 16.53
C HIS A 711 -1.45 -4.78 15.87
N ARG A 712 -1.01 -4.95 14.62
CA ARG A 712 -0.99 -6.24 13.90
C ARG A 712 0.42 -6.53 13.39
N ASN A 713 0.86 -7.77 13.57
CA ASN A 713 2.18 -8.24 13.15
C ASN A 713 2.18 -8.59 11.64
N GLU A 714 1.84 -7.62 10.80
CA GLU A 714 1.83 -7.77 9.34
C GLU A 714 3.21 -8.22 8.83
N PHE A 715 3.25 -9.13 7.85
CA PHE A 715 4.49 -9.56 7.20
C PHE A 715 5.24 -8.35 6.62
N SER A 716 6.57 -8.29 6.81
CA SER A 716 7.40 -7.13 6.44
C SER A 716 7.28 -6.77 4.96
N GLY A 717 7.27 -7.76 4.06
CA GLY A 717 7.08 -7.58 2.62
C GLY A 717 5.68 -7.13 2.19
N ALA A 718 4.70 -7.10 3.10
CA ALA A 718 3.34 -6.60 2.83
C ALA A 718 3.13 -5.13 3.27
N LEU A 719 4.09 -4.54 3.99
CA LEU A 719 4.01 -3.17 4.47
C LEU A 719 4.10 -2.17 3.30
N SER A 720 3.19 -1.19 3.27
CA SER A 720 3.04 -0.29 2.11
C SER A 720 2.65 1.12 2.53
N GLY A 721 3.64 1.89 2.98
CA GLY A 721 3.44 3.26 3.45
C GLY A 721 2.35 3.32 4.52
N LEU A 722 1.32 4.16 4.30
CA LEU A 722 0.18 4.30 5.20
C LEU A 722 -0.96 3.29 4.96
N THR A 723 -1.04 2.63 3.79
CA THR A 723 -2.23 1.82 3.44
C THR A 723 -2.20 0.41 4.06
N ARG A 724 -1.00 -0.07 4.43
CA ARG A 724 -0.78 -1.29 5.23
C ARG A 724 0.39 -1.08 6.19
N VAL A 725 0.07 -1.01 7.48
CA VAL A 725 0.92 -0.61 8.61
C VAL A 725 0.74 -1.59 9.78
N ARG A 726 1.71 -1.65 10.69
CA ARG A 726 1.67 -2.49 11.90
C ARG A 726 1.00 -1.80 13.08
N ARG A 727 1.38 -0.56 13.38
CA ARG A 727 0.64 0.34 14.29
C ARG A 727 -0.39 1.09 13.49
N PHE A 728 -1.62 1.12 13.96
CA PHE A 728 -2.68 1.97 13.41
C PHE A 728 -3.67 2.41 14.47
N GLN A 729 -4.53 3.35 14.11
CA GLN A 729 -5.65 3.80 14.93
C GLN A 729 -6.89 3.80 14.06
N GLN A 730 -8.01 3.29 14.58
CA GLN A 730 -9.27 3.22 13.83
C GLN A 730 -10.31 4.17 14.40
N ASP A 731 -11.29 4.54 13.59
CA ASP A 731 -12.53 5.16 14.05
C ASP A 731 -13.53 4.08 14.50
N ASP A 732 -13.06 3.15 15.33
CA ASP A 732 -13.69 1.89 15.70
C ASP A 732 -14.85 2.09 16.68
N ALA A 733 -15.96 1.40 16.46
CA ALA A 733 -17.14 1.48 17.31
C ALA A 733 -17.96 0.20 17.32
N HIS A 734 -18.50 -0.10 18.50
CA HIS A 734 -19.31 -1.28 18.80
C HIS A 734 -20.67 -0.85 19.33
N ILE A 735 -21.73 -1.29 18.66
CA ILE A 735 -23.11 -1.01 19.06
C ILE A 735 -23.68 -2.30 19.65
N PHE A 736 -24.08 -2.27 20.91
CA PHE A 736 -24.83 -3.35 21.55
C PHE A 736 -26.32 -3.01 21.44
N CYS A 737 -27.12 -3.92 20.90
CA CYS A 737 -28.52 -3.68 20.55
C CYS A 737 -29.38 -4.95 20.73
N THR A 738 -30.70 -4.80 20.71
CA THR A 738 -31.63 -5.94 20.60
C THR A 738 -31.76 -6.39 19.13
N VAL A 739 -32.31 -7.59 18.88
CA VAL A 739 -32.40 -8.15 17.52
C VAL A 739 -33.26 -7.26 16.60
N ASP A 740 -34.35 -6.68 17.11
CA ASP A 740 -35.22 -5.79 16.34
C ASP A 740 -34.56 -4.44 16.00
N GLN A 741 -33.63 -3.97 16.84
CA GLN A 741 -32.90 -2.71 16.64
C GLN A 741 -31.83 -2.79 15.53
N ILE A 742 -31.44 -4.00 15.09
CA ILE A 742 -30.36 -4.21 14.10
C ILE A 742 -30.58 -3.38 12.83
N ARG A 743 -31.81 -3.34 12.30
CA ARG A 743 -32.12 -2.64 11.05
C ARG A 743 -31.85 -1.13 11.16
N ASP A 744 -32.38 -0.50 12.21
CA ASP A 744 -32.33 0.95 12.37
C ASP A 744 -30.90 1.43 12.62
N GLU A 745 -30.09 0.63 13.32
CA GLU A 745 -28.65 0.92 13.50
C GLU A 745 -27.85 0.77 12.19
N ILE A 746 -28.19 -0.17 11.30
CA ILE A 746 -27.56 -0.27 9.97
C ILE A 746 -27.99 0.90 9.08
N GLU A 747 -29.27 1.27 9.05
CA GLU A 747 -29.74 2.41 8.26
C GLU A 747 -29.13 3.74 8.78
N SER A 748 -28.94 3.88 10.10
CA SER A 748 -28.20 4.98 10.75
C SER A 748 -26.71 5.00 10.38
N ALA A 749 -26.06 3.83 10.31
CA ALA A 749 -24.67 3.72 9.87
C ALA A 749 -24.49 4.13 8.40
N PHE A 750 -25.46 3.83 7.53
CA PHE A 750 -25.45 4.27 6.12
C PHE A 750 -25.63 5.78 5.93
N ASP A 751 -26.47 6.45 6.73
CA ASP A 751 -26.51 7.93 6.78
C ASP A 751 -25.12 8.48 7.14
N PHE A 752 -24.50 7.93 8.18
CA PHE A 752 -23.21 8.42 8.65
C PHE A 752 -22.12 8.26 7.59
N LEU A 753 -22.00 7.07 6.98
CA LEU A 753 -21.11 6.80 5.83
C LEU A 753 -21.32 7.82 4.71
N SER A 754 -22.57 8.06 4.31
CA SER A 754 -22.93 9.00 3.25
C SER A 754 -22.53 10.44 3.61
N SER A 755 -22.79 10.86 4.86
CA SER A 755 -22.47 12.21 5.34
C SER A 755 -20.96 12.49 5.42
N VAL A 756 -20.14 11.47 5.72
CA VAL A 756 -18.68 11.62 5.81
C VAL A 756 -18.02 11.52 4.44
N TYR A 757 -18.38 10.54 3.62
CA TYR A 757 -17.79 10.38 2.28
C TYR A 757 -18.17 11.50 1.31
N GLY A 758 -19.36 12.11 1.48
CA GLY A 758 -19.77 13.30 0.74
C GLY A 758 -18.83 14.50 0.94
N LEU A 759 -18.26 14.68 2.14
CA LEU A 759 -17.29 15.76 2.41
C LEU A 759 -15.96 15.58 1.67
N PHE A 760 -15.62 14.35 1.29
CA PHE A 760 -14.40 14.03 0.54
C PHE A 760 -14.64 13.91 -0.98
N GLY A 761 -15.89 13.84 -1.43
CA GLY A 761 -16.24 13.63 -2.83
C GLY A 761 -16.02 12.19 -3.32
N PHE A 762 -15.94 11.21 -2.41
CA PHE A 762 -15.77 9.80 -2.78
C PHE A 762 -17.05 9.22 -3.39
N SER A 763 -16.86 8.34 -4.38
CA SER A 763 -17.86 7.35 -4.78
C SER A 763 -17.51 6.00 -4.18
N PHE A 764 -18.52 5.21 -3.82
CA PHE A 764 -18.35 3.93 -3.13
C PHE A 764 -19.24 2.83 -3.72
N LYS A 765 -18.79 1.58 -3.58
CA LYS A 765 -19.59 0.37 -3.73
C LYS A 765 -19.81 -0.28 -2.37
N LEU A 766 -20.96 -0.93 -2.23
CA LEU A 766 -21.26 -1.82 -1.10
C LEU A 766 -21.10 -3.27 -1.56
N LYS A 767 -20.46 -4.11 -0.75
CA LYS A 767 -20.35 -5.56 -0.97
C LYS A 767 -20.90 -6.31 0.23
N LEU A 768 -21.80 -7.28 0.01
CA LEU A 768 -22.30 -8.17 1.07
C LEU A 768 -21.43 -9.43 1.12
N SER A 769 -20.61 -9.54 2.16
CA SER A 769 -19.63 -10.59 2.34
C SER A 769 -20.17 -11.68 3.28
N THR A 770 -20.48 -12.84 2.70
CA THR A 770 -21.20 -13.96 3.35
C THR A 770 -20.27 -15.03 3.92
N ARG A 771 -20.85 -15.99 4.65
CA ARG A 771 -20.20 -17.05 5.44
C ARG A 771 -18.96 -17.67 4.78
N PRO A 772 -17.75 -17.51 5.36
CA PRO A 772 -16.52 -18.14 4.87
C PRO A 772 -16.53 -19.65 5.16
N GLU A 773 -15.61 -20.41 4.55
CA GLU A 773 -15.40 -21.84 4.85
C GLU A 773 -15.12 -22.11 6.34
N LYS A 774 -14.46 -21.16 7.02
CA LYS A 774 -14.08 -21.23 8.43
C LYS A 774 -14.87 -20.20 9.23
N TYR A 775 -16.02 -20.61 9.73
CA TYR A 775 -16.89 -19.79 10.56
C TYR A 775 -17.06 -20.37 11.96
N VAL A 776 -17.63 -19.57 12.86
CA VAL A 776 -17.98 -19.93 14.24
C VAL A 776 -19.45 -19.57 14.46
N GLY A 777 -20.16 -20.37 15.25
CA GLY A 777 -21.60 -20.21 15.52
C GLY A 777 -22.48 -20.99 14.55
N ASP A 778 -23.78 -21.01 14.85
CA ASP A 778 -24.74 -21.90 14.21
C ASP A 778 -25.20 -21.41 12.84
N ILE A 779 -25.46 -22.36 11.92
CA ILE A 779 -25.88 -22.07 10.54
C ILE A 779 -27.14 -21.19 10.52
N ALA A 780 -28.13 -21.46 11.39
CA ALA A 780 -29.36 -20.68 11.48
C ALA A 780 -29.11 -19.22 11.89
N THR A 781 -28.22 -18.97 12.86
CA THR A 781 -27.84 -17.61 13.26
C THR A 781 -27.15 -16.85 12.12
N TRP A 782 -26.30 -17.54 11.36
CA TRP A 782 -25.65 -17.01 10.17
C TRP A 782 -26.65 -16.67 9.06
N ASP A 783 -27.60 -17.55 8.77
CA ASP A 783 -28.59 -17.34 7.72
C ASP A 783 -29.52 -16.14 8.06
N ILE A 784 -29.89 -16.00 9.34
CA ILE A 784 -30.60 -14.81 9.87
C ILE A 784 -29.74 -13.54 9.72
N ALA A 785 -28.46 -13.61 10.06
CA ALA A 785 -27.54 -12.47 9.99
C ALA A 785 -27.37 -11.98 8.54
N GLU A 786 -27.21 -12.90 7.58
CA GLU A 786 -27.10 -12.57 6.15
C GLU A 786 -28.39 -11.97 5.61
N GLN A 787 -29.55 -12.56 5.94
CA GLN A 787 -30.85 -12.01 5.58
C GLN A 787 -31.04 -10.58 6.12
N LYS A 788 -30.69 -10.31 7.38
CA LYS A 788 -30.85 -8.97 7.98
C LYS A 788 -29.96 -7.91 7.35
N LEU A 789 -28.72 -8.26 6.99
CA LEU A 789 -27.85 -7.35 6.23
C LEU A 789 -28.35 -7.12 4.80
N GLN A 790 -28.90 -8.15 4.13
CA GLN A 790 -29.51 -8.02 2.80
C GLN A 790 -30.76 -7.14 2.81
N GLU A 791 -31.69 -7.35 3.76
CA GLU A 791 -32.91 -6.53 3.94
C GLU A 791 -32.55 -5.03 4.13
N ALA A 792 -31.51 -4.74 4.92
CA ALA A 792 -31.02 -3.38 5.12
C ALA A 792 -30.33 -2.79 3.87
N LEU A 793 -29.56 -3.59 3.13
CA LEU A 793 -28.94 -3.19 1.85
C LEU A 793 -29.98 -2.88 0.77
N GLU A 794 -31.02 -3.69 0.66
CA GLU A 794 -32.11 -3.47 -0.30
C GLU A 794 -32.94 -2.24 0.07
N SER A 795 -33.25 -2.04 1.36
CA SER A 795 -33.87 -0.81 1.88
C SER A 795 -33.05 0.43 1.52
N PHE A 796 -31.73 0.40 1.76
CA PHE A 796 -30.83 1.52 1.45
C PHE A 796 -30.69 1.76 -0.06
N ALA A 797 -30.53 0.69 -0.87
CA ALA A 797 -30.38 0.78 -2.32
C ALA A 797 -31.64 1.36 -2.98
N GLN A 798 -32.84 0.99 -2.53
CA GLN A 798 -34.10 1.58 -3.00
C GLN A 798 -34.21 3.07 -2.67
N LYS A 799 -33.76 3.49 -1.47
CA LYS A 799 -33.79 4.89 -1.03
C LYS A 799 -32.78 5.79 -1.74
N THR A 800 -31.61 5.26 -2.12
CA THR A 800 -30.47 6.05 -2.61
C THR A 800 -30.08 5.79 -4.07
N ASN A 801 -30.69 4.79 -4.71
CA ASN A 801 -30.26 4.25 -6.02
C ASN A 801 -28.80 3.76 -6.03
N ALA A 802 -28.27 3.39 -4.85
CA ALA A 802 -26.95 2.78 -4.70
C ALA A 802 -26.93 1.35 -5.26
N LYS A 803 -25.75 0.88 -5.69
CA LYS A 803 -25.54 -0.49 -6.16
C LYS A 803 -24.73 -1.28 -5.13
N TRP A 804 -25.14 -2.52 -4.90
CA TRP A 804 -24.41 -3.49 -4.08
C TRP A 804 -24.22 -4.80 -4.83
N GLU A 805 -23.19 -5.55 -4.44
CA GLU A 805 -22.75 -6.81 -5.07
C GLU A 805 -22.51 -7.87 -3.98
N PHE A 806 -22.75 -9.15 -4.26
CA PHE A 806 -22.37 -10.24 -3.35
C PHE A 806 -20.86 -10.50 -3.41
N ASN A 807 -20.25 -10.81 -2.26
CA ASN A 807 -18.84 -11.15 -2.10
C ASN A 807 -18.72 -12.48 -1.35
N PRO A 808 -19.01 -13.61 -2.03
CA PRO A 808 -19.30 -14.88 -1.39
C PRO A 808 -18.07 -15.47 -0.68
N GLY A 809 -18.24 -15.82 0.60
CA GLY A 809 -17.19 -16.47 1.40
C GLY A 809 -16.13 -15.54 2.00
N ASP A 810 -16.29 -14.22 1.88
CA ASP A 810 -15.39 -13.22 2.46
C ASP A 810 -15.89 -12.66 3.82
N GLY A 811 -16.91 -13.25 4.44
CA GLY A 811 -17.40 -12.84 5.76
C GLY A 811 -16.33 -12.93 6.87
N ALA A 812 -16.52 -12.22 7.98
CA ALA A 812 -15.66 -12.39 9.16
C ALA A 812 -15.95 -13.76 9.81
N PHE A 813 -14.98 -14.37 10.50
CA PHE A 813 -15.20 -15.73 11.06
C PHE A 813 -16.34 -15.81 12.10
N TYR A 814 -16.78 -14.67 12.64
CA TYR A 814 -17.85 -14.55 13.63
C TYR A 814 -19.18 -14.00 13.08
N GLY A 815 -19.24 -13.58 11.80
CA GLY A 815 -20.47 -13.05 11.21
C GLY A 815 -20.29 -12.39 9.83
N PRO A 816 -21.39 -12.16 9.09
CA PRO A 816 -21.35 -11.53 7.79
C PRO A 816 -21.09 -10.02 7.91
N LYS A 817 -20.58 -9.42 6.83
CA LYS A 817 -20.21 -8.00 6.80
C LYS A 817 -20.61 -7.28 5.51
N ILE A 818 -20.92 -6.00 5.64
CA ILE A 818 -21.08 -5.05 4.55
C ILE A 818 -19.78 -4.28 4.42
N ASP A 819 -19.06 -4.49 3.32
CA ASP A 819 -17.80 -3.82 3.04
C ASP A 819 -18.01 -2.63 2.12
N ILE A 820 -17.54 -1.46 2.55
CA ILE A 820 -17.62 -0.25 1.76
C ILE A 820 -16.28 0.02 1.07
N THR A 821 -16.31 -0.19 -0.24
CA THR A 821 -15.15 -0.05 -1.13
C THR A 821 -15.17 1.34 -1.75
N LEU A 822 -14.13 2.15 -1.49
CA LEU A 822 -13.95 3.48 -2.05
C LEU A 822 -13.14 3.44 -3.33
N TYR A 823 -13.49 4.31 -4.29
CA TYR A 823 -12.66 4.58 -5.46
C TYR A 823 -11.74 5.78 -5.20
N ASP A 824 -10.43 5.55 -5.27
CA ASP A 824 -9.48 6.65 -5.34
C ASP A 824 -9.46 7.32 -6.73
N ALA A 825 -8.71 8.41 -6.88
CA ALA A 825 -8.59 9.14 -8.15
C ALA A 825 -7.83 8.37 -9.26
N LEU A 826 -7.33 7.17 -8.97
CA LEU A 826 -6.71 6.23 -9.91
C LEU A 826 -7.62 5.02 -10.19
N ARG A 827 -8.83 4.99 -9.63
CA ARG A 827 -9.83 3.91 -9.69
C ARG A 827 -9.37 2.59 -9.05
N ARG A 828 -8.51 2.62 -8.04
CA ARG A 828 -8.23 1.44 -7.21
C ARG A 828 -9.31 1.29 -6.13
N ASP A 829 -9.73 0.04 -5.91
CA ASP A 829 -10.66 -0.36 -4.84
C ASP A 829 -9.94 -0.30 -3.48
N HIS A 830 -10.37 0.58 -2.57
CA HIS A 830 -9.90 0.59 -1.17
C HIS A 830 -11.05 0.26 -0.22
N GLN A 831 -10.99 -0.89 0.45
CA GLN A 831 -11.85 -1.21 1.58
C GLN A 831 -11.47 -0.31 2.77
N CYS A 832 -12.40 0.56 3.19
CA CYS A 832 -12.19 1.53 4.26
C CYS A 832 -13.29 1.40 5.33
N GLY A 833 -14.54 1.64 4.95
CA GLY A 833 -15.68 1.44 5.84
C GLY A 833 -16.09 -0.04 5.91
N THR A 834 -16.65 -0.45 7.04
CA THR A 834 -17.22 -1.79 7.24
C THR A 834 -18.33 -1.75 8.29
N ILE A 835 -19.35 -2.60 8.13
CA ILE A 835 -20.40 -2.86 9.12
C ILE A 835 -20.51 -4.38 9.25
N GLN A 836 -20.31 -4.94 10.45
CA GLN A 836 -20.22 -6.39 10.67
C GLN A 836 -21.12 -6.78 11.84
N LEU A 837 -21.87 -7.88 11.68
CA LEU A 837 -22.91 -8.29 12.63
C LEU A 837 -22.46 -9.55 13.39
N ASP A 838 -22.27 -9.44 14.71
CA ASP A 838 -21.68 -10.49 15.56
C ASP A 838 -22.64 -10.93 16.68
N PHE A 839 -23.06 -12.20 16.60
CA PHE A 839 -23.85 -12.91 17.62
C PHE A 839 -22.98 -13.81 18.50
N ASN A 840 -21.72 -14.07 18.11
CA ASN A 840 -20.81 -15.03 18.71
C ASN A 840 -19.96 -14.43 19.85
N LEU A 841 -19.41 -13.21 19.74
CA LEU A 841 -18.72 -12.58 20.88
C LEU A 841 -19.66 -12.34 22.08
N PRO A 842 -20.92 -11.88 21.91
CA PRO A 842 -21.87 -11.76 23.02
C PRO A 842 -22.16 -13.10 23.73
N ARG A 843 -22.18 -14.22 23.00
CA ARG A 843 -22.27 -15.58 23.58
C ARG A 843 -20.99 -15.93 24.35
N ARG A 844 -19.82 -15.78 23.71
CA ARG A 844 -18.49 -16.10 24.29
C ARG A 844 -18.13 -15.33 25.56
N PHE A 845 -18.51 -14.06 25.63
CA PHE A 845 -18.30 -13.22 26.82
C PHE A 845 -19.41 -13.35 27.87
N LYS A 846 -20.42 -14.22 27.63
CA LYS A 846 -21.64 -14.36 28.44
C LYS A 846 -22.33 -13.02 28.72
N LEU A 847 -22.37 -12.13 27.71
CA LEU A 847 -23.04 -10.83 27.81
C LEU A 847 -24.56 -11.03 27.96
N ARG A 848 -25.20 -10.16 28.75
CA ARG A 848 -26.65 -10.18 29.01
C ARG A 848 -27.15 -8.78 29.34
N TYR A 849 -28.42 -8.51 29.07
CA TYR A 849 -29.15 -7.33 29.54
C TYR A 849 -30.49 -7.77 30.17
N VAL A 850 -31.05 -6.94 31.07
CA VAL A 850 -32.38 -7.18 31.64
C VAL A 850 -33.44 -6.92 30.57
N ALA A 851 -34.18 -7.96 30.21
CA ALA A 851 -35.15 -7.95 29.13
C ALA A 851 -36.41 -7.12 29.46
N GLY A 852 -37.06 -6.59 28.43
CA GLY A 852 -38.41 -6.04 28.52
C GLY A 852 -39.44 -7.11 28.88
N LYS A 853 -40.57 -6.69 29.45
CA LYS A 853 -41.67 -7.62 29.78
C LYS A 853 -42.17 -8.36 28.53
N ASP A 854 -42.22 -7.65 27.41
CA ASP A 854 -42.70 -8.17 26.13
C ASP A 854 -41.63 -9.00 25.40
N GLU A 855 -40.36 -8.83 25.74
CA GLU A 855 -39.22 -9.64 25.23
C GLU A 855 -39.06 -10.97 26.00
N SER A 856 -39.67 -11.10 27.18
CA SER A 856 -39.45 -12.22 28.13
C SER A 856 -39.87 -13.62 27.64
N GLY A 857 -40.48 -13.71 26.45
CA GLY A 857 -40.80 -14.97 25.76
C GLY A 857 -39.83 -15.34 24.63
N VAL A 858 -38.87 -14.49 24.26
CA VAL A 858 -37.89 -14.77 23.18
C VAL A 858 -36.67 -15.49 23.74
N SER A 859 -36.89 -16.70 24.25
CA SER A 859 -35.83 -17.70 24.26
C SER A 859 -35.62 -18.17 22.82
N ASP A 860 -34.47 -17.86 22.22
CA ASP A 860 -34.10 -18.42 20.92
C ASP A 860 -34.12 -19.95 21.01
N GLY A 861 -35.11 -20.57 20.35
CA GLY A 861 -35.52 -21.96 20.56
C GLY A 861 -34.58 -23.01 19.97
N SER A 862 -33.27 -22.76 19.98
CA SER A 862 -32.27 -23.53 19.24
C SER A 862 -31.03 -23.96 20.03
N ASP A 863 -30.93 -23.71 21.35
CA ASP A 863 -29.99 -24.47 22.20
C ASP A 863 -30.42 -24.55 23.68
N PRO A 864 -30.62 -25.75 24.26
CA PRO A 864 -30.75 -25.96 25.71
C PRO A 864 -29.49 -25.65 26.55
N SER A 865 -28.37 -25.23 25.95
CA SER A 865 -27.08 -25.01 26.65
C SER A 865 -26.83 -23.61 27.24
N GLU A 866 -27.71 -22.63 27.01
CA GLU A 866 -27.45 -21.23 27.36
C GLU A 866 -27.55 -20.91 28.88
N ASP A 867 -26.43 -20.53 29.50
CA ASP A 867 -26.35 -20.00 30.89
C ASP A 867 -27.00 -18.60 31.07
N LEU A 868 -28.28 -18.43 30.70
CA LEU A 868 -29.03 -17.18 30.87
C LEU A 868 -30.07 -17.29 32.01
N PRO A 869 -29.99 -16.44 33.05
CA PRO A 869 -31.03 -16.38 34.07
C PRO A 869 -32.35 -15.85 33.49
N ALA A 870 -33.48 -16.32 34.03
CA ALA A 870 -34.80 -15.84 33.62
C ALA A 870 -34.93 -14.30 33.74
N GLY A 871 -35.51 -13.67 32.72
CA GLY A 871 -35.61 -12.21 32.63
C GLY A 871 -34.37 -11.51 32.04
N TYR A 872 -33.37 -12.25 31.59
CA TYR A 872 -32.23 -11.72 30.84
C TYR A 872 -32.22 -12.21 29.39
N SER A 873 -31.85 -11.30 28.48
CA SER A 873 -31.65 -11.58 27.06
C SER A 873 -30.21 -11.25 26.66
N ARG A 874 -29.76 -11.78 25.50
CA ARG A 874 -28.40 -11.60 24.99
C ARG A 874 -28.35 -10.46 23.95
N PRO A 875 -27.44 -9.48 24.07
CA PRO A 875 -27.34 -8.39 23.09
C PRO A 875 -26.67 -8.88 21.80
N VAL A 876 -27.02 -8.27 20.67
CA VAL A 876 -26.29 -8.41 19.41
C VAL A 876 -25.29 -7.26 19.29
N MET A 877 -24.09 -7.55 18.77
CA MET A 877 -23.04 -6.54 18.58
C MET A 877 -22.86 -6.21 17.09
N ILE A 878 -22.89 -4.92 16.76
CA ILE A 878 -22.53 -4.42 15.44
C ILE A 878 -21.15 -3.75 15.55
N HIS A 879 -20.15 -4.32 14.87
CA HIS A 879 -18.85 -3.68 14.67
C HIS A 879 -18.96 -2.71 13.49
N ARG A 880 -18.40 -1.50 13.58
CA ARG A 880 -18.24 -0.66 12.38
C ARG A 880 -17.07 0.32 12.45
N ALA A 881 -16.64 0.75 11.28
CA ALA A 881 -15.75 1.88 11.07
C ALA A 881 -16.20 2.66 9.81
N VAL A 882 -16.04 3.98 9.79
CA VAL A 882 -16.37 4.84 8.64
C VAL A 882 -15.12 5.09 7.80
N LEU A 883 -14.01 5.49 8.41
CA LEU A 883 -12.75 5.72 7.71
C LEU A 883 -11.88 4.45 7.61
N GLY A 884 -12.03 3.53 8.56
CA GLY A 884 -11.18 2.36 8.69
C GLY A 884 -10.04 2.68 9.66
N SER A 885 -8.80 2.72 9.17
CA SER A 885 -7.70 3.34 9.93
C SER A 885 -7.40 4.75 9.43
N PHE A 886 -7.03 5.64 10.36
CA PHE A 886 -6.65 7.02 10.04
C PHE A 886 -5.42 7.05 9.12
N GLU A 887 -4.47 6.13 9.29
CA GLU A 887 -3.35 5.93 8.36
C GLU A 887 -3.83 5.62 6.94
N ARG A 888 -4.65 4.57 6.75
CA ARG A 888 -5.12 4.19 5.41
C ARG A 888 -5.90 5.33 4.76
N MET A 889 -6.81 5.95 5.49
CA MET A 889 -7.62 7.06 4.99
C MET A 889 -6.75 8.27 4.62
N PHE A 890 -5.74 8.62 5.42
CA PHE A 890 -4.76 9.66 5.09
C PHE A 890 -4.04 9.33 3.77
N GLY A 891 -3.56 8.10 3.60
CA GLY A 891 -2.91 7.63 2.37
C GLY A 891 -3.81 7.76 1.14
N VAL A 892 -5.05 7.30 1.25
CA VAL A 892 -6.06 7.39 0.18
C VAL A 892 -6.40 8.85 -0.15
N LEU A 893 -6.58 9.72 0.85
CA LEU A 893 -6.87 11.14 0.64
C LEU A 893 -5.69 11.90 0.00
N ALA A 894 -4.46 11.58 0.38
CA ALA A 894 -3.26 12.13 -0.27
C ALA A 894 -3.21 11.77 -1.77
N GLU A 895 -3.49 10.51 -2.11
CA GLU A 895 -3.51 10.00 -3.49
C GLU A 895 -4.72 10.54 -4.30
N HIS A 896 -5.88 10.67 -3.66
CA HIS A 896 -7.11 11.22 -4.24
C HIS A 896 -6.95 12.72 -4.59
N PHE A 897 -6.54 13.55 -3.62
CA PHE A 897 -6.31 14.98 -3.84
C PHE A 897 -4.96 15.30 -4.51
N ALA A 898 -4.10 14.32 -4.79
CA ALA A 898 -2.72 14.54 -5.26
C ALA A 898 -1.93 15.53 -4.37
N GLY A 899 -2.17 15.49 -3.06
CA GLY A 899 -1.58 16.42 -2.08
C GLY A 899 -2.15 17.84 -2.09
N LYS A 900 -3.17 18.13 -2.90
CA LYS A 900 -3.85 19.44 -2.94
C LYS A 900 -5.03 19.52 -1.97
N TRP A 901 -4.75 19.33 -0.69
CA TRP A 901 -5.74 19.29 0.40
C TRP A 901 -6.78 20.44 0.35
N PRO A 902 -8.06 20.19 0.64
CA PRO A 902 -9.07 21.23 0.84
C PRO A 902 -8.80 22.01 2.14
N PHE A 903 -9.26 23.26 2.22
CA PHE A 903 -8.84 24.22 3.24
C PHE A 903 -8.98 23.69 4.67
N TRP A 904 -10.12 23.08 5.01
CA TRP A 904 -10.41 22.58 6.36
C TRP A 904 -9.47 21.44 6.81
N LEU A 905 -8.94 20.66 5.87
CA LEU A 905 -8.06 19.51 6.09
C LEU A 905 -6.57 19.87 5.91
N SER A 906 -6.29 20.98 5.25
CA SER A 906 -4.94 21.35 4.83
C SER A 906 -4.00 21.64 6.01
N PRO A 907 -2.77 21.11 5.99
CA PRO A 907 -1.77 21.41 7.02
C PRO A 907 -1.05 22.75 6.78
N ARG A 908 -1.39 23.46 5.70
CA ARG A 908 -0.82 24.72 5.23
C ARG A 908 -1.93 25.59 4.66
N GLN A 909 -2.71 26.20 5.54
CA GLN A 909 -3.89 26.96 5.13
C GLN A 909 -3.53 28.31 4.52
N ILE A 910 -2.64 29.07 5.18
CA ILE A 910 -2.31 30.46 4.80
C ILE A 910 -0.80 30.69 4.91
N LEU A 911 -0.20 31.35 3.92
CA LEU A 911 1.16 31.90 3.99
C LEU A 911 1.14 33.43 3.85
N VAL A 912 1.67 34.17 4.83
CA VAL A 912 1.85 35.62 4.71
C VAL A 912 3.24 35.93 4.13
N VAL A 913 3.26 36.76 3.09
CA VAL A 913 4.46 37.16 2.35
C VAL A 913 4.58 38.70 2.35
N PRO A 914 5.40 39.30 3.23
CA PRO A 914 5.69 40.71 3.17
C PRO A 914 6.56 41.05 1.94
N VAL A 915 6.16 42.11 1.23
CA VAL A 915 6.86 42.62 0.04
C VAL A 915 8.19 43.28 0.41
N MET A 916 8.29 43.85 1.61
CA MET A 916 9.49 44.54 2.11
C MET A 916 9.64 44.38 3.64
N PRO A 917 10.87 44.43 4.21
CA PRO A 917 11.09 44.24 5.65
C PRO A 917 10.33 45.23 6.56
N ALA A 918 10.02 46.43 6.05
CA ALA A 918 9.31 47.48 6.81
C ALA A 918 7.85 47.15 7.14
N VAL A 919 7.27 46.06 6.58
CA VAL A 919 5.92 45.58 6.94
C VAL A 919 5.95 44.19 7.58
N ASN A 920 7.12 43.73 8.05
CA ASN A 920 7.27 42.44 8.73
C ASN A 920 6.42 42.35 10.01
N ASP A 921 6.23 43.45 10.74
CA ASP A 921 5.47 43.42 11.98
C ASP A 921 3.95 43.38 11.74
N TYR A 922 3.45 44.04 10.68
CA TYR A 922 2.08 43.84 10.19
C TYR A 922 1.86 42.39 9.71
N ALA A 923 2.85 41.77 9.07
CA ALA A 923 2.76 40.35 8.70
C ALA A 923 2.63 39.41 9.91
N LYS A 924 3.25 39.74 11.06
CA LYS A 924 3.06 39.02 12.33
C LYS A 924 1.71 39.33 12.99
N GLU A 925 1.24 40.57 12.91
CA GLU A 925 -0.09 40.97 13.39
C GLU A 925 -1.19 40.15 12.68
N VAL A 926 -1.12 40.06 11.35
CA VAL A 926 -1.99 39.21 10.53
C VAL A 926 -1.85 37.72 10.93
N GLN A 927 -0.64 37.24 11.22
CA GLN A 927 -0.45 35.87 11.73
C GLN A 927 -1.22 35.65 13.04
N GLN A 928 -1.06 36.54 14.02
CA GLN A 928 -1.71 36.41 15.32
C GLN A 928 -3.24 36.42 15.19
N ILE A 929 -3.82 37.37 14.45
CA ILE A 929 -5.28 37.51 14.27
C ILE A 929 -5.91 36.23 13.71
N PHE A 930 -5.27 35.58 12.72
CA PHE A 930 -5.78 34.35 12.13
C PHE A 930 -5.47 33.11 12.99
N GLN A 931 -4.35 33.09 13.71
CA GLN A 931 -3.99 32.03 14.65
C GLN A 931 -4.93 31.99 15.87
N GLU A 932 -5.43 33.14 16.32
CA GLU A 932 -6.48 33.26 17.37
C GLU A 932 -7.84 32.71 16.93
N LYS A 933 -8.03 32.39 15.63
CA LYS A 933 -9.18 31.62 15.08
C LYS A 933 -8.82 30.17 14.72
N GLU A 934 -7.72 29.66 15.28
CA GLU A 934 -7.21 28.30 15.03
C GLU A 934 -6.95 27.99 13.54
N LEU A 935 -6.50 28.99 12.77
CA LEU A 935 -6.10 28.81 11.37
C LEU A 935 -4.58 28.57 11.29
N TYR A 936 -4.16 27.66 10.41
CA TYR A 936 -2.75 27.32 10.20
C TYR A 936 -2.08 28.33 9.27
N ILE A 937 -1.63 29.44 9.86
CA ILE A 937 -1.00 30.57 9.19
C ILE A 937 0.51 30.66 9.50
N ASP A 938 1.32 30.54 8.45
CA ASP A 938 2.78 30.64 8.49
C ASP A 938 3.23 31.98 7.84
N VAL A 939 4.44 32.48 8.13
CA VAL A 939 4.94 33.78 7.62
C VAL A 939 6.37 33.66 7.07
N ASP A 940 6.60 34.05 5.81
CA ASP A 940 7.94 34.08 5.22
C ASP A 940 8.63 35.44 5.45
N LEU A 941 9.32 35.57 6.60
CA LEU A 941 10.18 36.71 6.91
C LEU A 941 11.63 36.59 6.36
N SER A 942 11.93 35.60 5.52
CA SER A 942 13.29 35.34 5.04
C SER A 942 13.83 36.44 4.10
N GLY A 943 15.15 36.46 3.90
CA GLY A 943 15.83 37.32 2.91
C GLY A 943 15.64 36.89 1.44
N ASN A 944 14.73 35.96 1.15
CA ASN A 944 14.44 35.54 -0.23
C ASN A 944 13.72 36.65 -1.01
N THR A 945 13.90 36.70 -2.34
CA THR A 945 13.13 37.59 -3.21
C THR A 945 11.64 37.27 -3.15
N PHE A 946 10.77 38.28 -3.26
CA PHE A 946 9.31 38.14 -3.22
C PHE A 946 8.79 37.00 -4.12
N GLN A 947 9.25 36.96 -5.38
CA GLN A 947 8.90 35.92 -6.35
C GLN A 947 9.30 34.50 -5.88
N LYS A 948 10.44 34.36 -5.20
CA LYS A 948 10.88 33.08 -4.62
C LYS A 948 10.00 32.68 -3.43
N LYS A 949 9.58 33.63 -2.57
CA LYS A 949 8.63 33.37 -1.47
C LYS A 949 7.28 32.84 -1.99
N ILE A 950 6.71 33.54 -2.98
CA ILE A 950 5.47 33.12 -3.66
C ILE A 950 5.64 31.71 -4.25
N ARG A 951 6.75 31.45 -4.97
CA ARG A 951 7.01 30.13 -5.55
C ARG A 951 7.18 29.03 -4.50
N THR A 952 7.80 29.31 -3.35
CA THR A 952 7.86 28.36 -2.22
C THR A 952 6.46 28.02 -1.73
N GLY A 953 5.61 29.02 -1.49
CA GLY A 953 4.23 28.80 -1.05
C GLY A 953 3.39 28.01 -2.07
N GLN A 954 3.55 28.30 -3.36
CA GLN A 954 2.90 27.55 -4.45
C GLN A 954 3.40 26.10 -4.55
N LEU A 955 4.69 25.83 -4.27
CA LEU A 955 5.24 24.47 -4.28
C LEU A 955 4.81 23.68 -3.04
N GLU A 956 4.82 24.28 -1.86
CA GLU A 956 4.34 23.67 -0.60
C GLU A 956 2.79 23.55 -0.53
N GLN A 957 2.06 23.90 -1.59
CA GLN A 957 0.60 23.74 -1.76
C GLN A 957 -0.29 24.50 -0.75
N TYR A 958 0.17 25.64 -0.20
CA TYR A 958 -0.67 26.50 0.64
C TYR A 958 -1.96 26.88 -0.10
N ASN A 959 -3.12 26.80 0.55
CA ASN A 959 -4.39 27.14 -0.08
C ASN A 959 -4.48 28.63 -0.42
N PHE A 960 -4.04 29.49 0.50
CA PHE A 960 -4.00 30.93 0.29
C PHE A 960 -2.61 31.51 0.59
N ILE A 961 -2.20 32.50 -0.20
CA ILE A 961 -0.98 33.28 0.01
C ILE A 961 -1.38 34.75 0.13
N PHE A 962 -1.21 35.33 1.31
CA PHE A 962 -1.50 36.72 1.60
C PHE A 962 -0.26 37.57 1.31
N VAL A 963 -0.37 38.52 0.38
CA VAL A 963 0.68 39.49 0.09
C VAL A 963 0.40 40.76 0.86
N VAL A 964 1.41 41.27 1.60
CA VAL A 964 1.29 42.52 2.36
C VAL A 964 2.43 43.49 2.01
N GLY A 965 2.06 44.70 1.60
CA GLY A 965 2.96 45.81 1.32
C GLY A 965 2.59 47.07 2.11
N ALA A 966 3.18 48.21 1.74
CA ALA A 966 3.00 49.47 2.45
C ALA A 966 1.65 50.18 2.17
N GLU A 967 0.83 49.64 1.27
CA GLU A 967 -0.55 50.06 1.04
C GLU A 967 -1.51 49.22 1.89
N GLU A 968 -1.33 47.90 1.83
CA GLU A 968 -2.08 46.89 2.58
C GLU A 968 -1.96 47.15 4.10
N ALA A 969 -0.74 47.41 4.60
CA ALA A 969 -0.49 47.74 6.00
C ALA A 969 -1.09 49.08 6.46
N LYS A 970 -1.34 50.04 5.56
CA LYS A 970 -1.98 51.34 5.90
C LYS A 970 -3.50 51.26 5.91
N SER A 971 -4.06 50.43 5.04
CA SER A 971 -5.51 50.25 4.89
C SER A 971 -6.08 49.11 5.74
N ARG A 972 -5.22 48.32 6.42
CA ARG A 972 -5.57 47.09 7.14
C ARG A 972 -6.25 46.04 6.24
N THR A 973 -5.73 45.91 5.02
CA THR A 973 -6.20 44.98 3.99
C THR A 973 -5.15 43.92 3.64
N LEU A 974 -5.57 42.94 2.84
CA LEU A 974 -4.80 41.81 2.37
C LEU A 974 -4.97 41.65 0.85
N ASN A 975 -3.88 41.34 0.15
CA ASN A 975 -3.90 40.94 -1.25
C ASN A 975 -3.84 39.41 -1.30
N ILE A 976 -4.99 38.77 -1.54
CA ILE A 976 -5.18 37.32 -1.32
C ILE A 976 -5.06 36.55 -2.64
N ARG A 977 -4.09 35.63 -2.69
CA ARG A 977 -3.89 34.70 -3.81
C ARG A 977 -4.41 33.31 -3.43
N ASN A 978 -5.20 32.71 -4.29
CA ASN A 978 -5.77 31.37 -4.13
C ASN A 978 -5.00 30.36 -4.99
N ARG A 979 -4.56 29.25 -4.39
CA ARG A 979 -3.85 28.13 -5.04
C ARG A 979 -4.55 27.60 -6.29
N ASP A 980 -5.89 27.58 -6.27
CA ASP A 980 -6.69 26.89 -7.27
C ASP A 980 -7.39 27.85 -8.25
N ASP A 981 -7.22 29.18 -8.10
CA ASP A 981 -7.69 30.21 -9.04
C ASP A 981 -6.52 31.05 -9.60
N GLN A 982 -6.30 30.96 -10.92
CA GLN A 982 -5.25 31.69 -11.62
C GLN A 982 -5.47 33.21 -11.69
N ALA A 983 -6.72 33.70 -11.66
CA ALA A 983 -7.00 35.13 -11.72
C ALA A 983 -6.39 35.88 -10.52
N THR A 984 -6.52 35.28 -9.33
CA THR A 984 -5.99 35.78 -8.05
C THR A 984 -4.45 35.79 -7.96
N GLN A 985 -3.72 35.31 -8.97
CA GLN A 985 -2.25 35.32 -8.96
C GLN A 985 -1.66 36.69 -9.37
N THR A 986 -2.49 37.61 -9.84
CA THR A 986 -2.16 39.03 -10.04
C THR A 986 -2.58 39.87 -8.82
N LYS A 987 -2.30 41.19 -8.76
CA LYS A 987 -2.87 42.04 -7.70
C LYS A 987 -4.34 42.30 -8.03
N GLY A 988 -5.23 41.58 -7.37
CA GLY A 988 -6.67 41.83 -7.39
C GLY A 988 -7.08 42.94 -6.42
N GLU A 989 -8.37 42.91 -6.06
CA GLU A 989 -8.96 43.78 -5.05
C GLU A 989 -8.37 43.53 -3.64
N LEU A 990 -8.36 44.57 -2.80
CA LEU A 990 -7.79 44.52 -1.46
C LEU A 990 -8.88 44.20 -0.44
N VAL A 991 -8.80 43.00 0.15
CA VAL A 991 -9.82 42.50 1.09
C VAL A 991 -9.49 42.98 2.52
N PRO A 992 -10.45 43.56 3.28
CA PRO A 992 -10.26 43.84 4.71
C PRO A 992 -9.87 42.59 5.51
N ILE A 993 -9.04 42.75 6.55
CA ILE A 993 -8.63 41.63 7.42
C ILE A 993 -9.85 40.88 7.96
N ASP A 994 -10.85 41.59 8.47
CA ASP A 994 -11.99 41.00 9.19
C ASP A 994 -12.90 40.19 8.23
N GLU A 995 -13.15 40.71 7.03
CA GLU A 995 -13.92 40.02 5.97
C GLU A 995 -13.21 38.74 5.49
N ALA A 996 -11.88 38.80 5.32
CA ALA A 996 -11.07 37.63 4.98
C ALA A 996 -11.04 36.59 6.11
N LEU A 997 -11.03 37.03 7.37
CA LEU A 997 -11.08 36.17 8.55
C LEU A 997 -12.42 35.45 8.67
N GLU A 998 -13.54 36.18 8.57
CA GLU A 998 -14.89 35.60 8.60
C GLU A 998 -15.09 34.60 7.45
N SER A 999 -14.67 34.96 6.24
CA SER A 999 -14.79 34.10 5.05
C SER A 999 -13.99 32.80 5.18
N LEU A 1000 -12.77 32.84 5.71
CA LEU A 1000 -11.95 31.63 5.88
C LEU A 1000 -12.36 30.80 7.11
N VAL A 1001 -12.82 31.41 8.20
CA VAL A 1001 -13.43 30.66 9.32
C VAL A 1001 -14.69 29.93 8.83
N LYS A 1002 -15.55 30.60 8.07
CA LYS A 1002 -16.72 30.00 7.42
C LYS A 1002 -16.31 28.84 6.50
N LEU A 1003 -15.31 29.02 5.63
CA LEU A 1003 -14.80 27.97 4.74
C LEU A 1003 -14.28 26.73 5.51
N LYS A 1004 -13.60 26.92 6.65
CA LYS A 1004 -13.17 25.83 7.56
C LYS A 1004 -14.36 25.08 8.17
N VAL A 1005 -15.41 25.79 8.59
CA VAL A 1005 -16.61 25.22 9.22
C VAL A 1005 -17.51 24.50 8.20
N GLU A 1006 -17.68 25.06 7.00
CA GLU A 1006 -18.47 24.45 5.91
C GLU A 1006 -17.81 23.20 5.31
N ARG A 1007 -16.52 22.95 5.61
CA ARG A 1007 -15.71 21.81 5.14
C ARG A 1007 -15.75 21.59 3.61
N ARG A 1008 -15.93 22.66 2.83
CA ARG A 1008 -16.01 22.60 1.35
C ARG A 1008 -14.72 22.05 0.73
N LEU A 1009 -14.89 21.32 -0.39
CA LEU A 1009 -13.79 20.87 -1.25
C LEU A 1009 -13.19 22.02 -2.07
N GLU A 1010 -14.03 22.95 -2.53
CA GLU A 1010 -13.60 24.14 -3.26
C GLU A 1010 -13.00 25.17 -2.31
N ASN A 1011 -11.73 25.53 -2.52
CA ASN A 1011 -11.02 26.56 -1.76
C ASN A 1011 -11.43 27.97 -2.20
N LYS A 1012 -12.71 28.32 -2.07
CA LYS A 1012 -13.24 29.63 -2.46
C LYS A 1012 -13.83 30.33 -1.24
N MET A 1013 -13.38 31.56 -0.99
CA MET A 1013 -14.02 32.46 -0.02
C MET A 1013 -15.47 32.70 -0.44
#